data_AF-C9RM09-F1
#
_entry.id   AF-C9RM09-F1
#
_cell.length_a   1.000
_cell.length_b   1.000
_cell.length_c   1.000
_cell.angle_alpha   90.00
_cell.angle_beta   90.00
_cell.angle_gamma   90.00
#
_symmetry.space_group_name_H-M   'P 1'
#
loop_
_entity.id
_entity.type
_entity.pdbx_description
1 polymer ?
#
loop_
_entity_poly.entity_id
_entity_poly.type
_entity_poly.pdbx_seq_one_letter_code
_entity_poly.pdbx_strand_id
1 'polypeptide(L)'
;MSKRVAFLFVASTLVLALLAACGSTRNSSVDAENPLRDGVKYGTMTDNRDGQIYKIVKIGSQIWMAENLNYETKDRAVDMDLDLLGPRAHKFHRSLRKQKPKKASRKSEVSYCYDDHPINCLRYGRLYPWSSAVEVCPAGWHLPDTTEWNTLFATVGGAESAGMALKFTDGWRNDGNGTDEYGFSALPVGFLYELDPQSNPNEYASFWSSTDVPKKGAYGMFLNYYSNGAKLGMDSYDVALSVRCLKGSKLSSSSSATATSSSSSQETSVGADSSVATETGTMVDSRDGQTYKTLKVGSWTWMAENLKYKTSDSYCFGDKDENCEKYGRLYKLDAMKDTSSLNLKQNVCPVGWHLPSQWEWDRLIDAVGGTLLAGKRLKKLMGWFGDSAKADDGVGFSVLPAGIRFSDGGYSRDGLYSLFWTSDEYGVFFNYYSPRIKMMVELSKLGASVRCIKDLAIGTLVDHRDGQTYKTVKIGSQNWMAENLRFKSPNSFCYNNADSNCTKYGRLYLWTAALDSVRLYKDDDEDCGYCKPCPPKFPLRGVCPKGWHIPTETEWETLFETVKPGTTSGLALKSETGWTRCDYDHRPFERVCRSAGNGYDYFGFSALPAGHWNKDGGKGIGESAMFWSSTGYYKSSPNYMSLRADKEYPDFEHCGGDYKNDGMSVRCVEDDAEEENLKSDADSLPSVSSVVAPFSSGNFLIDRRDGQTYRTVTIGEQTWMAENLKYKTEFSTCHKDPDSCAKYGRLYEWGEAYNACPADWHLPTEEDWNTLFATIGAKYRKYDGFLGAGEKLKSKSGWLGNGNGTDEYGFSALPAGTSNYYSEVIQSPDVHQGVGEKAYFWSVSVNPSFSNAYLIMESGTKRAYFAVGRDYDAISVRCVKNKPLQNKTSSATVPVSSVVKDSLVDNRDGQVYKTVKIGSQTWMAQNLNYETNDSRCYKNDYHNCSKYGHFYTWIDAEKACPAGWHLPDTTEWNTLFASVGGRPTASKYLKSKSGWKTCKNWCWANGNGSDDYDFSALPVASWGERSEFGSEGEGAVFWTASKEDRNAYYIYLVAKYSYTIYFNKNYDNYSRRSVRCVKDSD
;
A
#
# COMPACT_ATOMS: atom_id res chain seq x y z
N MET A 1 -45.72 74.10 -11.18
CA MET A 1 -45.95 73.99 -12.65
C MET A 1 -44.91 72.99 -13.15
N SER A 2 -45.14 72.01 -14.03
CA SER A 2 -46.31 71.58 -14.84
C SER A 2 -46.68 70.13 -14.43
N LYS A 3 -47.92 69.58 -14.41
CA LYS A 3 -49.00 69.44 -15.43
C LYS A 3 -48.55 68.69 -16.72
N ARG A 4 -49.25 67.68 -17.26
CA ARG A 4 -50.42 66.88 -16.77
C ARG A 4 -50.67 65.63 -17.67
N VAL A 5 -50.95 64.47 -17.04
CA VAL A 5 -52.06 63.49 -17.30
C VAL A 5 -52.43 62.97 -18.71
N ALA A 6 -52.47 61.63 -18.84
CA ALA A 6 -53.50 60.78 -19.50
C ALA A 6 -53.37 59.32 -18.94
N PHE A 7 -54.35 58.66 -18.29
CA PHE A 7 -55.61 58.01 -18.77
C PHE A 7 -55.38 56.65 -19.48
N LEU A 8 -56.07 55.50 -19.24
CA LEU A 8 -57.27 55.02 -18.46
C LEU A 8 -57.05 53.50 -18.06
N PHE A 9 -57.51 52.94 -16.92
CA PHE A 9 -58.82 52.28 -16.60
C PHE A 9 -59.29 51.12 -17.55
N VAL A 10 -59.87 49.97 -17.13
CA VAL A 10 -59.98 49.29 -15.80
C VAL A 10 -60.50 47.80 -15.89
N ALA A 11 -60.04 46.94 -14.96
CA ALA A 11 -60.62 45.70 -14.33
C ALA A 11 -61.34 44.51 -15.08
N SER A 12 -61.21 43.31 -14.44
CA SER A 12 -62.24 42.25 -14.20
C SER A 12 -62.17 40.83 -14.85
N THR A 13 -61.52 39.91 -14.11
CA THR A 13 -61.98 38.54 -13.69
C THR A 13 -62.18 37.32 -14.65
N LEU A 14 -61.51 36.22 -14.22
CA LEU A 14 -61.84 34.77 -14.30
C LEU A 14 -61.59 33.93 -15.59
N VAL A 15 -60.80 32.84 -15.42
CA VAL A 15 -60.96 31.47 -16.02
C VAL A 15 -60.78 31.35 -17.56
N LEU A 16 -60.02 30.42 -18.17
CA LEU A 16 -59.07 29.32 -17.81
C LEU A 16 -58.21 29.05 -19.10
N ALA A 17 -57.12 28.27 -19.22
CA ALA A 17 -56.29 27.41 -18.36
C ALA A 17 -54.88 27.26 -19.01
N LEU A 18 -53.90 26.62 -18.32
CA LEU A 18 -52.62 26.06 -18.84
C LEU A 18 -51.60 27.10 -19.40
N LEU A 19 -50.29 27.08 -19.09
CA LEU A 19 -49.36 26.05 -18.58
C LEU A 19 -48.23 26.67 -17.70
N ALA A 20 -47.43 25.81 -17.04
CA ALA A 20 -46.05 26.04 -16.53
C ALA A 20 -45.78 26.91 -15.26
N ALA A 21 -46.17 26.37 -14.10
CA ALA A 21 -45.37 26.14 -12.87
C ALA A 21 -44.45 27.22 -12.20
N CYS A 22 -44.73 27.44 -10.89
CA CYS A 22 -43.84 27.56 -9.70
C CYS A 22 -42.52 28.39 -9.69
N GLY A 23 -42.05 28.90 -8.55
CA GLY A 23 -42.54 28.85 -7.15
C GLY A 23 -41.53 29.52 -6.19
N SER A 24 -41.93 29.94 -4.98
CA SER A 24 -41.19 30.99 -4.24
C SER A 24 -40.89 30.76 -2.74
N THR A 25 -39.61 30.97 -2.38
CA THR A 25 -39.08 31.68 -1.20
C THR A 25 -39.17 31.14 0.25
N ARG A 26 -38.06 31.43 0.97
CA ARG A 26 -37.86 31.64 2.43
C ARG A 26 -37.61 30.42 3.33
N ASN A 27 -36.72 30.64 4.30
CA ASN A 27 -36.36 29.78 5.43
C ASN A 27 -35.76 30.66 6.55
N SER A 28 -35.74 30.20 7.81
CA SER A 28 -35.15 30.95 8.94
C SER A 28 -34.75 30.06 10.13
N SER A 29 -33.44 30.03 10.44
CA SER A 29 -32.79 29.70 11.72
C SER A 29 -33.02 28.32 12.38
N VAL A 30 -31.94 27.82 13.01
CA VAL A 30 -31.84 26.60 13.84
C VAL A 30 -31.84 25.27 13.06
N ASP A 31 -30.62 24.77 12.84
CA ASP A 31 -30.17 23.37 12.84
C ASP A 31 -30.78 22.31 11.87
N ALA A 32 -29.97 21.46 11.22
CA ALA A 32 -28.50 21.30 11.23
C ALA A 32 -28.01 20.78 9.85
N GLU A 33 -26.86 20.08 9.79
CA GLU A 33 -26.25 19.47 8.58
C GLU A 33 -27.07 18.29 7.99
N ASN A 34 -26.43 17.13 7.73
CA ASN A 34 -27.08 15.82 7.61
C ASN A 34 -26.92 15.12 8.98
N PRO A 35 -27.72 15.44 10.01
CA PRO A 35 -27.19 15.59 11.36
C PRO A 35 -27.88 14.67 12.38
N LEU A 36 -27.52 14.83 13.65
CA LEU A 36 -28.55 14.77 14.70
C LEU A 36 -29.45 16.00 14.52
N ARG A 37 -30.43 15.96 13.60
CA ARG A 37 -31.42 17.03 13.52
C ARG A 37 -32.33 16.88 14.74
N ASP A 38 -32.40 17.91 15.57
CA ASP A 38 -33.16 17.89 16.83
C ASP A 38 -34.59 17.38 16.61
N GLY A 39 -34.79 16.08 16.92
CA GLY A 39 -35.99 15.33 16.57
C GLY A 39 -35.73 13.92 16.02
N VAL A 40 -35.13 13.80 14.83
CA VAL A 40 -35.17 12.55 14.04
C VAL A 40 -34.09 11.56 14.48
N LYS A 41 -34.50 10.40 15.00
CA LYS A 41 -33.61 9.33 15.46
C LYS A 41 -33.79 8.06 14.65
N TYR A 42 -32.74 7.66 13.94
CA TYR A 42 -32.65 6.36 13.29
C TYR A 42 -32.28 5.27 14.29
N GLY A 43 -32.84 4.07 14.09
CA GLY A 43 -32.29 2.83 14.59
C GLY A 43 -31.61 2.04 13.46
N THR A 44 -31.16 0.84 13.78
CA THR A 44 -30.68 -0.14 12.78
C THR A 44 -31.44 -1.47 12.90
N MET A 45 -31.38 -2.27 11.85
CA MET A 45 -31.68 -3.70 11.89
C MET A 45 -30.63 -4.47 11.07
N THR A 46 -30.36 -5.71 11.44
CA THR A 46 -29.52 -6.64 10.66
C THR A 46 -30.42 -7.71 10.05
N ASP A 47 -30.33 -7.93 8.75
CA ASP A 47 -31.02 -9.03 8.09
C ASP A 47 -30.19 -10.31 8.25
N ASN A 48 -30.69 -11.24 9.06
CA ASN A 48 -29.96 -12.46 9.42
C ASN A 48 -29.76 -13.44 8.24
N ARG A 49 -30.26 -13.12 7.04
CA ARG A 49 -30.16 -13.98 5.84
C ARG A 49 -28.95 -13.65 4.96
N ASP A 50 -28.52 -12.38 4.93
CA ASP A 50 -27.36 -11.90 4.16
C ASP A 50 -26.33 -11.14 5.03
N GLY A 51 -26.71 -10.71 6.24
CA GLY A 51 -25.89 -9.91 7.14
C GLY A 51 -26.00 -8.40 6.92
N GLN A 52 -26.81 -7.93 5.97
CA GLN A 52 -26.93 -6.51 5.64
C GLN A 52 -27.56 -5.74 6.80
N ILE A 53 -26.91 -4.65 7.19
CA ILE A 53 -27.46 -3.69 8.15
C ILE A 53 -28.23 -2.62 7.38
N TYR A 54 -29.46 -2.33 7.79
CA TYR A 54 -30.30 -1.27 7.24
C TYR A 54 -30.65 -0.27 8.34
N LYS A 55 -30.65 1.03 8.02
CA LYS A 55 -31.25 2.09 8.84
C LYS A 55 -32.76 1.91 8.90
N ILE A 56 -33.34 2.19 10.07
CA ILE A 56 -34.80 2.15 10.29
C ILE A 56 -35.26 3.44 10.97
N VAL A 57 -36.46 3.89 10.64
CA VAL A 57 -37.04 5.14 11.12
C VAL A 57 -38.47 4.92 11.61
N LYS A 58 -38.88 5.62 12.67
CA LYS A 58 -40.26 5.57 13.16
C LYS A 58 -41.04 6.78 12.65
N ILE A 59 -42.05 6.54 11.83
CA ILE A 59 -42.92 7.57 11.26
C ILE A 59 -44.34 7.33 11.78
N GLY A 60 -44.81 8.20 12.67
CA GLY A 60 -46.08 8.03 13.38
C GLY A 60 -46.10 6.76 14.23
N SER A 61 -47.03 5.85 13.95
CA SER A 61 -47.13 4.53 14.59
C SER A 61 -46.21 3.47 13.96
N GLN A 62 -45.78 3.67 12.72
CA GLN A 62 -45.07 2.69 11.89
C GLN A 62 -43.54 2.77 12.06
N ILE A 63 -42.83 1.65 11.88
CA ILE A 63 -41.36 1.61 11.85
C ILE A 63 -40.94 1.07 10.49
N TRP A 64 -40.42 1.95 9.65
CA TRP A 64 -40.03 1.69 8.27
C TRP A 64 -38.54 1.42 8.15
N MET A 65 -38.13 0.63 7.16
CA MET A 65 -36.76 0.75 6.62
C MET A 65 -36.59 2.17 6.03
N ALA A 66 -35.49 2.84 6.38
CA ALA A 66 -35.09 4.13 5.81
C ALA A 66 -34.28 3.97 4.51
N GLU A 67 -33.78 2.76 4.26
CA GLU A 67 -33.08 2.37 3.03
C GLU A 67 -33.90 1.33 2.25
N ASN A 68 -33.57 1.16 0.96
CA ASN A 68 -34.23 0.18 0.10
C ASN A 68 -33.60 -1.22 0.33
N LEU A 69 -34.40 -2.28 0.24
CA LEU A 69 -33.92 -3.65 0.44
C LEU A 69 -32.93 -4.05 -0.67
N ASN A 70 -31.84 -4.72 -0.29
CA ASN A 70 -30.75 -5.17 -1.19
C ASN A 70 -30.52 -6.70 -1.14
N TYR A 71 -31.41 -7.46 -0.46
CA TYR A 71 -31.35 -8.91 -0.37
C TYR A 71 -31.50 -9.58 -1.76
N GLU A 72 -30.62 -10.51 -2.12
CA GLU A 72 -30.65 -11.22 -3.40
C GLU A 72 -31.63 -12.40 -3.41
N THR A 73 -32.52 -12.47 -4.41
CA THR A 73 -33.31 -13.68 -4.69
C THR A 73 -32.65 -14.56 -5.76
N LYS A 74 -32.36 -15.82 -5.39
CA LYS A 74 -31.63 -16.80 -6.21
C LYS A 74 -32.58 -17.61 -7.09
N ASP A 75 -32.14 -17.95 -8.30
CA ASP A 75 -32.95 -18.64 -9.31
C ASP A 75 -33.30 -20.08 -8.90
N ARG A 76 -34.59 -20.41 -8.81
CA ARG A 76 -35.12 -21.75 -8.49
C ARG A 76 -35.19 -22.65 -9.73
N ALA A 77 -34.06 -22.76 -10.45
CA ALA A 77 -33.97 -23.45 -11.72
C ALA A 77 -33.12 -24.75 -11.66
N VAL A 78 -33.78 -25.85 -11.30
CA VAL A 78 -33.37 -27.24 -11.61
C VAL A 78 -32.14 -27.76 -10.85
N ASP A 79 -32.36 -28.11 -9.57
CA ASP A 79 -31.86 -29.40 -9.09
C ASP A 79 -32.60 -30.51 -9.86
N MET A 80 -31.89 -31.28 -10.69
CA MET A 80 -32.40 -32.52 -11.25
C MET A 80 -31.25 -33.51 -11.42
N ASP A 81 -31.41 -34.66 -10.79
CA ASP A 81 -30.42 -35.74 -10.68
C ASP A 81 -29.87 -36.17 -12.04
N LEU A 82 -28.56 -36.36 -12.12
CA LEU A 82 -27.83 -36.72 -13.33
C LEU A 82 -26.90 -37.94 -13.17
N ASP A 83 -27.09 -38.77 -12.13
CA ASP A 83 -26.39 -40.07 -12.00
C ASP A 83 -26.88 -41.15 -12.99
N LEU A 84 -27.78 -40.79 -13.92
CA LEU A 84 -28.33 -41.66 -14.97
C LEU A 84 -28.11 -41.12 -16.40
N LEU A 85 -26.89 -41.25 -16.91
CA LEU A 85 -26.61 -41.66 -18.31
C LEU A 85 -25.11 -41.93 -18.56
N GLY A 86 -24.80 -43.07 -19.19
CA GLY A 86 -23.42 -43.57 -19.36
C GLY A 86 -22.56 -42.87 -20.42
N PRO A 87 -21.25 -43.18 -20.47
CA PRO A 87 -20.25 -42.41 -21.22
C PRO A 87 -20.30 -42.62 -22.74
N ARG A 88 -21.12 -41.85 -23.47
CA ARG A 88 -21.17 -41.90 -24.96
C ARG A 88 -21.64 -40.62 -25.68
N ALA A 89 -21.09 -39.45 -25.33
CA ALA A 89 -21.49 -38.16 -25.92
C ALA A 89 -20.35 -37.25 -26.45
N HIS A 90 -19.17 -37.78 -26.79
CA HIS A 90 -18.08 -36.98 -27.39
C HIS A 90 -18.06 -37.02 -28.93
N LYS A 91 -18.89 -36.19 -29.58
CA LYS A 91 -18.66 -35.62 -30.94
C LYS A 91 -19.70 -34.52 -31.25
N PHE A 92 -19.39 -33.70 -32.26
CA PHE A 92 -20.18 -32.55 -32.75
C PHE A 92 -20.34 -31.34 -31.82
N HIS A 93 -19.30 -30.50 -31.76
CA HIS A 93 -19.48 -29.04 -31.65
C HIS A 93 -18.53 -28.29 -32.60
N ARG A 94 -18.81 -28.36 -33.92
CA ARG A 94 -18.16 -27.52 -34.94
C ARG A 94 -19.13 -27.05 -36.03
N SER A 95 -20.33 -26.63 -35.63
CA SER A 95 -21.28 -25.85 -36.43
C SER A 95 -22.17 -25.01 -35.50
N LEU A 96 -22.99 -24.13 -36.07
CA LEU A 96 -23.95 -23.22 -35.40
C LEU A 96 -23.42 -21.95 -34.70
N ARG A 97 -22.30 -21.37 -35.18
CA ARG A 97 -22.09 -19.91 -35.04
C ARG A 97 -22.93 -19.14 -36.09
N LYS A 98 -24.27 -19.29 -36.06
CA LYS A 98 -25.26 -18.55 -36.89
C LYS A 98 -26.73 -18.88 -36.52
N GLN A 99 -27.27 -18.21 -35.50
CA GLN A 99 -28.69 -17.84 -35.36
C GLN A 99 -28.89 -16.93 -34.14
N LYS A 100 -29.81 -15.95 -34.23
CA LYS A 100 -30.29 -15.18 -33.06
C LYS A 100 -31.49 -15.92 -32.46
N PRO A 101 -31.52 -16.22 -31.14
CA PRO A 101 -32.76 -16.61 -30.47
C PRO A 101 -33.78 -15.47 -30.48
N LYS A 102 -35.08 -15.79 -30.59
CA LYS A 102 -36.20 -14.87 -30.29
C LYS A 102 -36.66 -15.07 -28.84
N LYS A 103 -37.35 -14.07 -28.26
CA LYS A 103 -37.94 -14.12 -26.91
C LYS A 103 -38.73 -15.43 -26.70
N ALA A 104 -38.46 -16.11 -25.59
CA ALA A 104 -39.33 -17.12 -24.98
C ALA A 104 -39.35 -16.83 -23.47
N SER A 105 -40.54 -16.68 -22.89
CA SER A 105 -40.70 -16.17 -21.52
C SER A 105 -40.48 -17.24 -20.46
N ARG A 106 -39.51 -17.01 -19.58
CA ARG A 106 -39.56 -17.47 -18.19
C ARG A 106 -39.68 -16.22 -17.32
N LYS A 107 -40.65 -16.18 -16.40
CA LYS A 107 -40.68 -15.14 -15.37
C LYS A 107 -39.59 -15.47 -14.36
N SER A 108 -38.52 -14.70 -14.42
CA SER A 108 -37.39 -14.79 -13.49
C SER A 108 -37.84 -14.30 -12.11
N GLU A 109 -37.55 -15.08 -11.06
CA GLU A 109 -37.74 -14.69 -9.66
C GLU A 109 -36.55 -13.87 -9.11
N VAL A 110 -35.54 -13.61 -9.95
CA VAL A 110 -34.30 -12.92 -9.59
C VAL A 110 -34.52 -11.41 -9.42
N SER A 111 -33.84 -10.86 -8.40
CA SER A 111 -33.78 -9.43 -8.07
C SER A 111 -32.65 -8.71 -8.82
N TYR A 112 -32.95 -7.58 -9.47
CA TYR A 112 -32.03 -6.88 -10.37
C TYR A 112 -31.34 -5.69 -9.69
N CYS A 113 -30.11 -5.40 -10.14
CA CYS A 113 -29.52 -4.07 -9.97
C CYS A 113 -30.02 -3.14 -11.08
N TYR A 114 -30.15 -1.86 -10.77
CA TYR A 114 -30.42 -0.84 -11.78
C TYR A 114 -29.24 -0.76 -12.78
N ASP A 115 -29.55 -0.73 -14.08
CA ASP A 115 -28.60 -0.82 -15.20
C ASP A 115 -27.70 -2.09 -15.17
N ASP A 116 -28.18 -3.16 -14.51
CA ASP A 116 -27.45 -4.41 -14.22
C ASP A 116 -26.09 -4.20 -13.50
N HIS A 117 -25.89 -3.02 -12.91
CA HIS A 117 -24.59 -2.57 -12.40
C HIS A 117 -24.55 -2.65 -10.85
N PRO A 118 -23.64 -3.44 -10.23
CA PRO A 118 -23.67 -3.71 -8.79
C PRO A 118 -23.62 -2.48 -7.87
N ILE A 119 -22.84 -1.45 -8.21
CA ILE A 119 -22.79 -0.18 -7.45
C ILE A 119 -24.19 0.45 -7.29
N ASN A 120 -25.10 0.26 -8.25
CA ASN A 120 -26.46 0.79 -8.17
C ASN A 120 -27.33 -0.03 -7.20
N CYS A 121 -27.07 -1.33 -7.00
CA CYS A 121 -27.66 -2.09 -5.89
C CYS A 121 -27.23 -1.53 -4.52
N LEU A 122 -25.95 -1.20 -4.36
CA LEU A 122 -25.44 -0.58 -3.12
C LEU A 122 -26.04 0.81 -2.88
N ARG A 123 -26.15 1.64 -3.92
CA ARG A 123 -26.66 3.02 -3.81
C ARG A 123 -28.18 3.12 -3.67
N TYR A 124 -28.94 2.20 -4.26
CA TYR A 124 -30.39 2.33 -4.41
C TYR A 124 -31.21 1.11 -3.96
N GLY A 125 -30.58 0.05 -3.47
CA GLY A 125 -31.22 -1.25 -3.27
C GLY A 125 -31.56 -1.96 -4.58
N ARG A 126 -32.26 -3.09 -4.47
CA ARG A 126 -32.65 -3.94 -5.61
C ARG A 126 -34.04 -3.64 -6.12
N LEU A 127 -34.23 -3.91 -7.42
CA LEU A 127 -35.52 -3.91 -8.09
C LEU A 127 -36.02 -5.35 -8.19
N TYR A 128 -37.21 -5.61 -7.63
CA TYR A 128 -37.77 -6.94 -7.48
C TYR A 128 -38.97 -7.15 -8.40
N PRO A 129 -39.10 -8.31 -9.07
CA PRO A 129 -40.40 -8.80 -9.55
C PRO A 129 -41.39 -8.87 -8.37
N TRP A 130 -42.66 -8.55 -8.59
CA TRP A 130 -43.66 -8.55 -7.49
C TRP A 130 -43.79 -9.91 -6.79
N SER A 131 -43.69 -11.01 -7.54
CA SER A 131 -43.71 -12.38 -7.02
C SER A 131 -42.62 -12.62 -5.98
N SER A 132 -41.45 -12.00 -6.15
CA SER A 132 -40.35 -12.03 -5.20
C SER A 132 -40.59 -11.04 -4.06
N ALA A 133 -41.08 -9.83 -4.38
CA ALA A 133 -41.33 -8.75 -3.43
C ALA A 133 -42.26 -9.15 -2.26
N VAL A 134 -43.28 -9.98 -2.49
CA VAL A 134 -44.23 -10.41 -1.45
C VAL A 134 -43.62 -11.34 -0.38
N GLU A 135 -42.47 -11.96 -0.64
CA GLU A 135 -41.77 -12.86 0.29
C GLU A 135 -40.38 -12.37 0.70
N VAL A 136 -39.84 -11.33 0.05
CA VAL A 136 -38.42 -10.94 0.21
C VAL A 136 -38.11 -10.22 1.53
N CYS A 137 -39.09 -9.66 2.24
CA CYS A 137 -38.84 -8.98 3.53
C CYS A 137 -38.40 -9.96 4.65
N PRO A 138 -37.46 -9.56 5.52
CA PRO A 138 -36.94 -10.44 6.58
C PRO A 138 -37.97 -10.75 7.68
N ALA A 139 -37.70 -11.80 8.48
CA ALA A 139 -38.57 -12.20 9.58
C ALA A 139 -38.82 -11.04 10.58
N GLY A 140 -40.08 -10.81 10.94
CA GLY A 140 -40.50 -9.65 11.73
C GLY A 140 -40.72 -8.36 10.92
N TRP A 141 -40.59 -8.43 9.60
CA TRP A 141 -40.90 -7.36 8.65
C TRP A 141 -41.77 -7.91 7.51
N HIS A 142 -42.44 -7.02 6.76
CA HIS A 142 -43.28 -7.39 5.62
C HIS A 142 -43.30 -6.29 4.54
N LEU A 143 -43.73 -6.67 3.34
CA LEU A 143 -44.05 -5.73 2.27
C LEU A 143 -45.36 -5.00 2.63
N PRO A 144 -45.42 -3.66 2.67
CA PRO A 144 -46.59 -2.93 3.19
C PRO A 144 -47.80 -3.00 2.24
N ASP A 145 -49.00 -3.00 2.81
CA ASP A 145 -50.26 -2.94 2.04
C ASP A 145 -50.67 -1.49 1.69
N THR A 146 -51.72 -1.31 0.88
CA THR A 146 -52.22 0.03 0.52
C THR A 146 -52.80 0.80 1.71
N THR A 147 -53.28 0.14 2.76
CA THR A 147 -53.73 0.76 4.01
C THR A 147 -52.55 1.37 4.76
N GLU A 148 -51.43 0.65 4.80
CA GLU A 148 -50.20 1.03 5.47
C GLU A 148 -49.47 2.16 4.74
N TRP A 149 -49.46 2.14 3.40
CA TRP A 149 -48.99 3.28 2.60
C TRP A 149 -49.87 4.53 2.79
N ASN A 150 -51.21 4.38 2.81
CA ASN A 150 -52.10 5.51 3.12
C ASN A 150 -51.94 6.03 4.57
N THR A 151 -51.60 5.15 5.52
CA THR A 151 -51.29 5.53 6.91
C THR A 151 -50.00 6.36 6.98
N LEU A 152 -48.96 5.98 6.22
CA LEU A 152 -47.77 6.81 6.05
C LEU A 152 -48.14 8.18 5.46
N PHE A 153 -48.89 8.21 4.35
CA PHE A 153 -49.29 9.47 3.70
C PHE A 153 -50.06 10.39 4.64
N ALA A 154 -51.05 9.88 5.37
CA ALA A 154 -51.82 10.64 6.35
C ALA A 154 -50.94 11.18 7.49
N THR A 155 -49.87 10.45 7.86
CA THR A 155 -48.90 10.90 8.87
C THR A 155 -48.02 12.04 8.35
N VAL A 156 -47.61 12.01 7.08
CA VAL A 156 -46.68 13.00 6.49
C VAL A 156 -47.37 14.14 5.72
N GLY A 157 -48.57 14.54 6.15
CA GLY A 157 -49.29 15.71 5.61
C GLY A 157 -50.31 15.44 4.50
N GLY A 158 -50.50 14.18 4.09
CA GLY A 158 -51.45 13.74 3.07
C GLY A 158 -50.82 13.46 1.71
N ALA A 159 -51.50 12.66 0.88
CA ALA A 159 -50.96 12.13 -0.37
C ALA A 159 -50.41 13.21 -1.34
N GLU A 160 -51.04 14.39 -1.42
CA GLU A 160 -50.61 15.50 -2.29
C GLU A 160 -49.30 16.20 -1.85
N SER A 161 -48.81 15.93 -0.62
CA SER A 161 -47.59 16.53 -0.06
C SER A 161 -46.54 15.48 0.39
N ALA A 162 -46.96 14.23 0.55
CA ALA A 162 -46.10 13.12 0.99
C ALA A 162 -44.87 12.89 0.10
N GLY A 163 -44.93 13.23 -1.20
CA GLY A 163 -43.76 13.15 -2.07
C GLY A 163 -42.66 14.15 -1.70
N MET A 164 -43.02 15.37 -1.31
CA MET A 164 -42.06 16.36 -0.79
C MET A 164 -41.51 15.93 0.58
N ALA A 165 -42.33 15.30 1.42
CA ALA A 165 -41.93 14.86 2.77
C ALA A 165 -41.06 13.58 2.79
N LEU A 166 -41.15 12.72 1.77
CA LEU A 166 -40.50 11.39 1.73
C LEU A 166 -39.35 11.26 0.72
N LYS A 167 -39.27 12.12 -0.30
CA LYS A 167 -38.14 12.16 -1.25
C LYS A 167 -36.87 12.60 -0.52
N PHE A 168 -35.73 11.97 -0.85
CA PHE A 168 -34.42 12.38 -0.36
C PHE A 168 -34.06 13.81 -0.82
N THR A 169 -33.16 14.47 -0.09
CA THR A 169 -32.80 15.89 -0.28
C THR A 169 -31.88 16.18 -1.46
N ASP A 170 -31.36 15.14 -2.13
CA ASP A 170 -30.49 15.25 -3.31
C ASP A 170 -30.77 14.13 -4.33
N GLY A 171 -30.24 14.27 -5.55
CA GLY A 171 -30.27 13.26 -6.60
C GLY A 171 -31.50 13.27 -7.50
N TRP A 172 -32.53 14.07 -7.22
CA TRP A 172 -33.70 14.19 -8.09
C TRP A 172 -33.50 15.21 -9.22
N ARG A 173 -34.09 14.92 -10.38
CA ARG A 173 -33.95 15.70 -11.61
C ARG A 173 -34.55 17.10 -11.44
N ASN A 174 -33.90 18.11 -12.04
CA ASN A 174 -34.35 19.51 -12.07
C ASN A 174 -34.67 20.09 -10.68
N ASP A 175 -33.82 19.79 -9.68
CA ASP A 175 -33.99 20.17 -8.27
C ASP A 175 -35.31 19.67 -7.62
N GLY A 176 -35.94 18.65 -8.21
CA GLY A 176 -37.18 18.01 -7.73
C GLY A 176 -37.03 17.16 -6.47
N ASN A 177 -36.07 17.51 -5.61
CA ASN A 177 -35.74 16.85 -4.35
C ASN A 177 -36.90 16.97 -3.33
N GLY A 178 -36.84 16.17 -2.27
CA GLY A 178 -37.70 16.35 -1.11
C GLY A 178 -37.03 17.13 0.02
N THR A 179 -37.78 17.29 1.11
CA THR A 179 -37.30 17.78 2.41
C THR A 179 -36.76 16.65 3.29
N ASP A 180 -37.11 15.40 2.98
CA ASP A 180 -36.89 14.21 3.80
C ASP A 180 -37.20 14.38 5.30
N GLU A 181 -38.25 15.15 5.61
CA GLU A 181 -38.58 15.61 6.96
C GLU A 181 -38.76 14.47 7.97
N TYR A 182 -39.18 13.30 7.50
CA TYR A 182 -39.46 12.10 8.30
C TYR A 182 -38.35 11.04 8.21
N GLY A 183 -37.22 11.35 7.56
CA GLY A 183 -36.07 10.45 7.44
C GLY A 183 -36.36 9.17 6.65
N PHE A 184 -37.21 9.26 5.63
CA PHE A 184 -37.59 8.13 4.77
C PHE A 184 -36.62 7.96 3.59
N SER A 185 -35.95 9.01 3.14
CA SER A 185 -34.82 8.93 2.19
C SER A 185 -35.12 8.16 0.90
N ALA A 186 -36.25 8.44 0.25
CA ALA A 186 -36.56 7.81 -1.04
C ALA A 186 -35.65 8.36 -2.16
N LEU A 187 -34.81 7.49 -2.71
CA LEU A 187 -33.88 7.78 -3.80
C LEU A 187 -34.47 7.45 -5.18
N PRO A 188 -34.17 8.24 -6.23
CA PRO A 188 -34.82 8.14 -7.54
C PRO A 188 -34.19 7.14 -8.51
N VAL A 189 -34.35 5.85 -8.21
CA VAL A 189 -33.83 4.71 -9.01
C VAL A 189 -34.71 4.33 -10.21
N GLY A 190 -35.95 4.81 -10.29
CA GLY A 190 -36.90 4.41 -11.32
C GLY A 190 -37.43 2.99 -11.13
N PHE A 191 -37.57 2.25 -12.24
CA PHE A 191 -38.07 0.88 -12.33
C PHE A 191 -37.56 0.21 -13.61
N LEU A 192 -37.68 -1.12 -13.72
CA LEU A 192 -37.39 -1.86 -14.96
C LEU A 192 -38.70 -2.38 -15.59
N TYR A 193 -38.77 -2.44 -16.92
CA TYR A 193 -39.95 -2.89 -17.69
C TYR A 193 -39.53 -3.95 -18.73
N GLU A 194 -40.27 -5.06 -18.85
CA GLU A 194 -40.00 -6.17 -19.80
C GLU A 194 -38.59 -6.82 -19.72
N LEU A 195 -37.84 -6.55 -18.65
CA LEU A 195 -36.41 -6.91 -18.48
C LEU A 195 -35.47 -6.24 -19.51
N ASP A 196 -35.87 -5.09 -20.05
CA ASP A 196 -35.05 -4.19 -20.87
C ASP A 196 -34.72 -2.94 -20.01
N PRO A 197 -33.46 -2.48 -19.89
CA PRO A 197 -33.10 -1.32 -19.05
C PRO A 197 -33.53 0.02 -19.65
N GLN A 198 -34.85 0.21 -19.82
CA GLN A 198 -35.44 1.54 -19.92
C GLN A 198 -35.39 2.21 -18.56
N SER A 199 -34.62 3.29 -18.45
CA SER A 199 -34.42 3.99 -17.19
C SER A 199 -34.52 5.49 -17.33
N ASN A 200 -35.29 6.10 -16.42
CA ASN A 200 -35.30 7.53 -16.16
C ASN A 200 -34.69 7.75 -14.76
N PRO A 201 -33.37 7.58 -14.58
CA PRO A 201 -32.73 7.85 -13.30
C PRO A 201 -32.95 9.30 -12.91
N ASN A 202 -32.98 9.56 -11.61
CA ASN A 202 -33.25 10.87 -11.03
C ASN A 202 -34.72 11.34 -11.21
N GLU A 203 -35.58 10.64 -11.96
CA GLU A 203 -36.96 11.09 -12.21
C GLU A 203 -38.05 10.45 -11.33
N TYR A 204 -37.90 9.19 -10.94
CA TYR A 204 -38.94 8.41 -10.25
C TYR A 204 -38.36 7.56 -9.12
N ALA A 205 -39.15 7.32 -8.07
CA ALA A 205 -38.90 6.25 -7.10
C ALA A 205 -40.19 5.46 -6.91
N SER A 206 -40.11 4.15 -7.15
CA SER A 206 -41.27 3.26 -7.22
C SER A 206 -41.09 2.09 -6.26
N PHE A 207 -42.10 1.84 -5.43
CA PHE A 207 -42.06 0.85 -4.35
C PHE A 207 -43.25 -0.10 -4.41
N TRP A 208 -43.02 -1.40 -4.28
CA TRP A 208 -44.12 -2.37 -4.27
C TRP A 208 -45.01 -2.29 -3.02
N SER A 209 -46.28 -2.64 -3.20
CA SER A 209 -47.21 -2.98 -2.12
C SER A 209 -47.59 -4.46 -2.18
N SER A 210 -47.95 -5.05 -1.04
CA SER A 210 -48.48 -6.42 -0.98
C SER A 210 -49.92 -6.53 -1.47
N THR A 211 -50.62 -5.42 -1.72
CA THR A 211 -51.98 -5.42 -2.27
C THR A 211 -51.96 -5.71 -3.76
N ASP A 212 -52.45 -6.88 -4.15
CA ASP A 212 -52.57 -7.35 -5.53
C ASP A 212 -53.93 -7.01 -6.16
N VAL A 213 -54.00 -7.05 -7.49
CA VAL A 213 -55.24 -7.10 -8.25
C VAL A 213 -55.16 -8.32 -9.18
N PRO A 214 -55.82 -9.46 -8.84
CA PRO A 214 -55.59 -10.72 -9.50
C PRO A 214 -55.73 -10.66 -11.03
N LYS A 215 -54.69 -11.12 -11.72
CA LYS A 215 -54.54 -11.11 -13.19
C LYS A 215 -54.41 -9.73 -13.85
N LYS A 216 -54.27 -8.63 -13.10
CA LYS A 216 -54.03 -7.28 -13.65
C LYS A 216 -52.68 -6.67 -13.30
N GLY A 217 -52.17 -6.95 -12.10
CA GLY A 217 -50.98 -6.31 -11.56
C GLY A 217 -51.08 -6.13 -10.05
N ALA A 218 -50.16 -5.40 -9.45
CA ALA A 218 -50.19 -5.07 -8.02
C ALA A 218 -50.04 -3.57 -7.78
N TYR A 219 -50.38 -3.13 -6.58
CA TYR A 219 -50.19 -1.73 -6.21
C TYR A 219 -48.73 -1.40 -5.90
N GLY A 220 -48.36 -0.14 -6.10
CA GLY A 220 -47.11 0.43 -5.65
C GLY A 220 -47.25 1.91 -5.28
N MET A 221 -46.33 2.42 -4.46
CA MET A 221 -46.14 3.85 -4.23
C MET A 221 -45.20 4.42 -5.29
N PHE A 222 -45.60 5.53 -5.90
CA PHE A 222 -44.86 6.25 -6.92
C PHE A 222 -44.59 7.68 -6.48
N LEU A 223 -43.31 8.03 -6.41
CA LEU A 223 -42.80 9.39 -6.26
C LEU A 223 -42.16 9.81 -7.59
N ASN A 224 -42.26 11.09 -7.95
CA ASN A 224 -41.60 11.64 -9.15
C ASN A 224 -41.01 13.03 -8.89
N TYR A 225 -40.06 13.46 -9.73
CA TYR A 225 -39.32 14.70 -9.52
C TYR A 225 -40.19 15.96 -9.62
N TYR A 226 -41.19 15.97 -10.53
CA TYR A 226 -42.02 17.14 -10.83
C TYR A 226 -43.25 17.30 -9.92
N SER A 227 -43.51 16.35 -9.01
CA SER A 227 -44.63 16.37 -8.08
C SER A 227 -44.19 16.39 -6.63
N ASN A 228 -44.99 17.05 -5.80
CA ASN A 228 -44.87 17.02 -4.34
C ASN A 228 -45.72 15.90 -3.71
N GLY A 229 -46.56 15.22 -4.50
CA GLY A 229 -47.42 14.13 -4.02
C GLY A 229 -46.81 12.75 -4.16
N ALA A 230 -47.20 11.84 -3.26
CA ALA A 230 -46.99 10.40 -3.37
C ALA A 230 -48.28 9.74 -3.88
N LYS A 231 -48.19 8.95 -4.94
CA LYS A 231 -49.36 8.29 -5.56
C LYS A 231 -49.31 6.79 -5.34
N LEU A 232 -50.41 6.20 -4.87
CA LEU A 232 -50.65 4.76 -5.06
C LEU A 232 -51.22 4.51 -6.47
N GLY A 233 -50.60 3.60 -7.19
CA GLY A 233 -51.03 3.16 -8.54
C GLY A 233 -50.93 1.65 -8.67
N MET A 234 -51.60 1.08 -9.68
CA MET A 234 -51.48 -0.34 -10.03
C MET A 234 -50.53 -0.48 -11.23
N ASP A 235 -49.57 -1.40 -11.14
CA ASP A 235 -48.53 -1.62 -12.15
C ASP A 235 -48.45 -3.11 -12.55
N SER A 236 -47.90 -3.41 -13.73
CA SER A 236 -47.93 -4.77 -14.29
C SER A 236 -47.02 -5.75 -13.54
N TYR A 237 -47.36 -7.04 -13.55
CA TYR A 237 -46.49 -8.14 -13.09
C TYR A 237 -45.24 -8.37 -13.97
N ASP A 238 -44.95 -7.48 -14.91
CA ASP A 238 -43.82 -7.53 -15.84
C ASP A 238 -42.83 -6.36 -15.62
N VAL A 239 -43.00 -5.61 -14.53
CA VAL A 239 -42.04 -4.60 -14.04
C VAL A 239 -41.31 -5.06 -12.79
N ALA A 240 -40.19 -4.41 -12.47
CA ALA A 240 -39.51 -4.57 -11.19
C ALA A 240 -39.36 -3.21 -10.48
N LEU A 241 -39.87 -3.13 -9.25
CA LEU A 241 -39.85 -1.93 -8.38
C LEU A 241 -38.99 -2.18 -7.13
N SER A 242 -38.65 -1.12 -6.40
CA SER A 242 -37.94 -1.23 -5.12
C SER A 242 -38.82 -1.89 -4.05
N VAL A 243 -38.19 -2.52 -3.06
CA VAL A 243 -38.86 -3.00 -1.85
C VAL A 243 -38.34 -2.22 -0.64
N ARG A 244 -39.26 -1.90 0.28
CA ARG A 244 -38.98 -1.20 1.52
C ARG A 244 -39.92 -1.73 2.59
N CYS A 245 -39.39 -2.47 3.55
CA CYS A 245 -40.20 -3.26 4.46
C CYS A 245 -40.69 -2.44 5.67
N LEU A 246 -41.86 -2.79 6.16
CA LEU A 246 -42.47 -2.26 7.38
C LEU A 246 -42.31 -3.28 8.52
N LYS A 247 -42.00 -2.81 9.73
CA LYS A 247 -41.77 -3.66 10.89
C LYS A 247 -43.09 -4.20 11.45
N GLY A 248 -43.21 -5.52 11.48
CA GLY A 248 -44.37 -6.25 11.95
C GLY A 248 -44.39 -7.65 11.36
N SER A 249 -44.91 -8.62 12.11
CA SER A 249 -45.30 -9.91 11.55
C SER A 249 -46.51 -9.75 10.63
N LYS A 250 -46.51 -10.36 9.43
CA LYS A 250 -47.74 -10.55 8.65
C LYS A 250 -48.83 -11.11 9.58
N LEU A 251 -50.00 -10.46 9.62
CA LEU A 251 -51.12 -10.81 10.49
C LEU A 251 -51.82 -12.09 10.00
N SER A 252 -51.16 -13.23 10.20
CA SER A 252 -51.81 -14.54 10.17
C SER A 252 -52.66 -14.70 11.43
N SER A 253 -53.91 -15.14 11.27
CA SER A 253 -54.90 -15.14 12.35
C SER A 253 -54.74 -16.33 13.31
N SER A 254 -54.35 -16.08 14.57
CA SER A 254 -55.05 -16.64 15.76
C SER A 254 -54.43 -16.26 17.14
N SER A 255 -55.32 -16.15 18.13
CA SER A 255 -55.11 -16.34 19.59
C SER A 255 -53.96 -15.62 20.33
N SER A 256 -54.29 -14.45 20.88
CA SER A 256 -54.24 -14.10 22.32
C SER A 256 -53.18 -14.71 23.26
N ALA A 257 -52.29 -13.86 23.80
CA ALA A 257 -51.83 -13.89 25.20
C ALA A 257 -51.33 -12.48 25.62
N THR A 258 -51.24 -12.19 26.92
CA THR A 258 -51.04 -10.83 27.49
C THR A 258 -49.71 -10.64 28.22
N ALA A 259 -49.42 -9.37 28.56
CA ALA A 259 -48.59 -8.89 29.70
C ALA A 259 -47.05 -8.82 29.55
N THR A 260 -46.31 -7.94 30.25
CA THR A 260 -46.62 -6.61 30.87
C THR A 260 -45.33 -5.86 31.24
N SER A 261 -45.23 -4.58 30.84
CA SER A 261 -44.44 -3.43 31.38
C SER A 261 -42.94 -3.50 31.77
N SER A 262 -42.32 -2.30 31.71
CA SER A 262 -41.24 -1.77 32.58
C SER A 262 -39.80 -2.33 32.45
N SER A 263 -38.73 -1.57 32.73
CA SER A 263 -38.49 -0.09 32.69
C SER A 263 -37.00 0.20 32.92
N SER A 264 -36.51 1.39 32.51
CA SER A 264 -35.39 2.18 33.13
C SER A 264 -33.98 1.57 33.33
N SER A 265 -32.85 2.30 33.28
CA SER A 265 -32.49 3.65 32.77
C SER A 265 -30.97 3.89 32.96
N GLN A 266 -30.45 5.01 32.43
CA GLN A 266 -29.19 5.69 32.80
C GLN A 266 -27.83 5.06 32.41
N GLU A 267 -27.25 5.61 31.35
CA GLU A 267 -26.08 6.51 31.40
C GLU A 267 -24.96 6.28 32.44
N THR A 268 -23.73 6.14 31.94
CA THR A 268 -22.53 6.78 32.52
C THR A 268 -21.65 7.33 31.39
N SER A 269 -21.08 8.51 31.57
CA SER A 269 -20.32 9.25 30.55
C SER A 269 -18.86 9.53 30.94
N VAL A 270 -17.96 9.38 29.98
CA VAL A 270 -16.55 9.87 29.96
C VAL A 270 -16.23 10.16 28.49
N GLY A 271 -15.34 11.10 28.14
CA GLY A 271 -14.99 11.31 26.73
C GLY A 271 -13.87 12.31 26.42
N ALA A 272 -13.78 12.59 25.10
CA ALA A 272 -13.09 13.69 24.40
C ALA A 272 -11.55 13.69 24.21
N ASP A 273 -11.16 13.83 22.93
CA ASP A 273 -9.96 14.50 22.36
C ASP A 273 -8.56 13.89 22.63
N SER A 274 -7.46 14.20 21.91
CA SER A 274 -7.15 15.15 20.80
C SER A 274 -5.95 14.58 19.99
N SER A 275 -5.38 15.11 18.88
CA SER A 275 -5.72 16.11 17.83
C SER A 275 -4.59 16.11 16.77
N VAL A 276 -4.83 16.42 15.47
CA VAL A 276 -3.73 16.60 14.48
C VAL A 276 -2.98 17.91 14.73
N ALA A 277 -1.65 17.85 14.90
CA ALA A 277 -0.85 18.99 15.34
C ALA A 277 -0.54 20.02 14.23
N THR A 278 -0.72 21.30 14.54
CA THR A 278 -0.33 22.46 13.72
C THR A 278 0.49 23.45 14.54
N GLU A 279 1.81 23.44 14.38
CA GLU A 279 2.68 24.44 15.02
C GLU A 279 2.50 25.80 14.33
N THR A 280 2.32 26.86 15.11
CA THR A 280 2.25 28.24 14.63
C THR A 280 3.38 29.09 15.21
N GLY A 281 3.78 30.13 14.48
CA GLY A 281 4.91 30.98 14.85
C GLY A 281 4.88 32.33 14.13
N THR A 282 6.01 33.02 14.13
CA THR A 282 6.20 34.28 13.41
C THR A 282 7.61 34.38 12.80
N MET A 283 7.76 35.25 11.82
CA MET A 283 9.03 35.69 11.26
C MET A 283 9.01 37.20 11.01
N VAL A 284 10.19 37.84 11.00
CA VAL A 284 10.33 39.27 10.69
C VAL A 284 11.13 39.42 9.40
N ASP A 285 10.61 40.13 8.42
CA ASP A 285 11.34 40.45 7.19
C ASP A 285 12.34 41.57 7.50
N SER A 286 13.63 41.27 7.34
CA SER A 286 14.72 42.18 7.67
C SER A 286 14.83 43.39 6.73
N ARG A 287 14.08 43.40 5.62
CA ARG A 287 14.13 44.44 4.59
C ARG A 287 13.19 45.62 4.87
N ASP A 288 12.04 45.36 5.50
CA ASP A 288 11.01 46.36 5.83
C ASP A 288 10.56 46.35 7.30
N GLY A 289 10.98 45.35 8.09
CA GLY A 289 10.58 45.17 9.49
C GLY A 289 9.20 44.52 9.66
N GLN A 290 8.53 44.11 8.58
CA GLN A 290 7.21 43.51 8.66
C GLN A 290 7.28 42.14 9.33
N THR A 291 6.49 41.97 10.39
CA THR A 291 6.29 40.66 11.02
C THR A 291 5.15 39.92 10.33
N TYR A 292 5.36 38.65 9.98
CA TYR A 292 4.37 37.76 9.38
C TYR A 292 4.17 36.54 10.28
N LYS A 293 2.93 36.06 10.39
CA LYS A 293 2.63 34.76 11.01
C LYS A 293 3.10 33.61 10.12
N THR A 294 3.46 32.50 10.75
CA THR A 294 3.89 31.27 10.09
C THR A 294 3.11 30.07 10.60
N LEU A 295 2.88 29.09 9.72
CA LEU A 295 2.17 27.85 9.99
C LEU A 295 3.02 26.67 9.48
N LYS A 296 3.15 25.64 10.31
CA LYS A 296 3.76 24.36 9.92
C LYS A 296 2.68 23.40 9.42
N VAL A 297 2.86 22.85 8.22
CA VAL A 297 2.00 21.81 7.64
C VAL A 297 2.90 20.64 7.22
N GLY A 298 2.80 19.52 7.93
CA GLY A 298 3.79 18.45 7.85
C GLY A 298 5.18 18.95 8.24
N SER A 299 6.18 18.64 7.43
CA SER A 299 7.58 19.10 7.64
C SER A 299 7.83 20.56 7.25
N TRP A 300 6.88 21.22 6.56
CA TRP A 300 7.11 22.49 5.89
C TRP A 300 6.57 23.69 6.67
N THR A 301 7.35 24.77 6.77
CA THR A 301 6.91 26.03 7.40
C THR A 301 6.54 27.06 6.33
N TRP A 302 5.29 27.46 6.30
CA TRP A 302 4.74 28.45 5.37
C TRP A 302 4.49 29.80 6.07
N MET A 303 4.52 30.89 5.32
CA MET A 303 3.83 32.12 5.75
C MET A 303 2.32 31.87 5.82
N ALA A 304 1.68 32.24 6.92
CA ALA A 304 0.22 32.21 7.08
C ALA A 304 -0.46 33.48 6.54
N GLU A 305 0.34 34.49 6.17
CA GLU A 305 -0.09 35.80 5.65
C GLU A 305 0.59 36.07 4.30
N ASN A 306 0.00 36.97 3.49
CA ASN A 306 0.52 37.30 2.16
C ASN A 306 1.61 38.38 2.26
N LEU A 307 2.64 38.31 1.42
CA LEU A 307 3.80 39.20 1.45
C LEU A 307 3.42 40.67 1.18
N LYS A 308 3.92 41.59 2.03
CA LYS A 308 3.66 43.03 1.98
C LYS A 308 4.84 43.87 1.44
N TYR A 309 6.00 43.25 1.19
CA TYR A 309 7.23 43.92 0.76
C TYR A 309 7.06 44.75 -0.53
N LYS A 310 7.43 46.03 -0.50
CA LYS A 310 7.13 46.98 -1.58
C LYS A 310 8.25 47.06 -2.64
N THR A 311 7.99 46.51 -3.82
CA THR A 311 8.81 46.68 -5.04
C THR A 311 8.15 47.63 -6.06
N SER A 312 8.84 48.01 -7.15
CA SER A 312 8.32 48.91 -8.21
C SER A 312 7.03 48.39 -8.85
N ASP A 313 6.96 47.08 -9.10
CA ASP A 313 5.85 46.42 -9.80
C ASP A 313 5.01 45.55 -8.87
N SER A 314 4.80 46.08 -7.65
CA SER A 314 3.89 45.54 -6.64
C SER A 314 2.80 46.56 -6.29
N TYR A 315 1.55 46.14 -6.34
CA TYR A 315 0.38 47.02 -6.28
C TYR A 315 -0.51 46.61 -5.10
N CYS A 316 -1.18 47.56 -4.46
CA CYS A 316 -2.28 47.24 -3.55
C CYS A 316 -3.52 46.90 -4.39
N PHE A 317 -4.35 45.97 -3.93
CA PHE A 317 -5.59 45.64 -4.64
C PHE A 317 -6.49 46.89 -4.75
N GLY A 318 -6.81 47.30 -5.98
CA GLY A 318 -7.55 48.53 -6.25
C GLY A 318 -6.80 49.84 -5.96
N ASP A 319 -5.46 49.79 -5.88
CA ASP A 319 -4.57 50.93 -5.58
C ASP A 319 -4.91 51.70 -4.28
N LYS A 320 -5.31 50.97 -3.23
CA LYS A 320 -5.55 51.50 -1.87
C LYS A 320 -4.57 50.91 -0.86
N ASP A 321 -3.83 51.74 -0.13
CA ASP A 321 -2.84 51.26 0.86
C ASP A 321 -3.46 50.37 1.96
N GLU A 322 -4.68 50.67 2.39
CA GLU A 322 -5.47 49.81 3.32
C GLU A 322 -5.58 48.35 2.86
N ASN A 323 -5.68 48.12 1.54
CA ASN A 323 -5.79 46.78 0.98
C ASN A 323 -4.43 46.06 0.95
N CYS A 324 -3.30 46.77 0.92
CA CYS A 324 -2.00 46.13 1.14
C CYS A 324 -1.89 45.55 2.55
N GLU A 325 -2.39 46.26 3.56
CA GLU A 325 -2.39 45.76 4.94
C GLU A 325 -3.36 44.58 5.15
N LYS A 326 -4.51 44.61 4.47
CA LYS A 326 -5.55 43.58 4.54
C LYS A 326 -5.20 42.30 3.76
N TYR A 327 -4.62 42.42 2.57
CA TYR A 327 -4.52 41.33 1.58
C TYR A 327 -3.09 40.97 1.14
N GLY A 328 -2.07 41.76 1.51
CA GLY A 328 -0.74 41.72 0.90
C GLY A 328 -0.69 42.51 -0.42
N ARG A 329 0.46 42.51 -1.10
CA ARG A 329 0.59 43.14 -2.44
C ARG A 329 0.33 42.13 -3.56
N LEU A 330 -0.08 42.65 -4.72
CA LEU A 330 -0.15 41.94 -5.99
C LEU A 330 1.09 42.29 -6.83
N TYR A 331 1.94 41.30 -7.09
CA TYR A 331 3.23 41.45 -7.76
C TYR A 331 3.11 41.01 -9.22
N LYS A 332 3.75 41.72 -10.16
CA LYS A 332 3.97 41.21 -11.54
C LYS A 332 5.22 40.35 -11.61
N LEU A 333 5.37 39.58 -12.69
CA LEU A 333 6.52 38.71 -12.95
C LEU A 333 7.89 39.42 -12.81
N ASP A 334 8.01 40.66 -13.28
CA ASP A 334 9.27 41.43 -13.19
C ASP A 334 9.63 41.81 -11.74
N ALA A 335 8.62 41.98 -10.87
CA ALA A 335 8.81 42.16 -9.43
C ALA A 335 9.08 40.85 -8.68
N MET A 336 8.77 39.69 -9.27
CA MET A 336 9.08 38.38 -8.67
C MET A 336 10.57 38.04 -8.82
N LYS A 337 11.14 38.35 -9.99
CA LYS A 337 12.47 37.93 -10.43
C LYS A 337 13.57 38.94 -10.08
N ASP A 338 13.58 39.47 -8.85
CA ASP A 338 14.43 40.60 -8.41
C ASP A 338 15.85 40.56 -9.00
N THR A 339 16.06 41.40 -10.01
CA THR A 339 17.24 41.38 -10.89
C THR A 339 18.49 41.98 -10.23
N SER A 340 18.41 42.34 -8.94
CA SER A 340 19.51 42.92 -8.16
C SER A 340 20.33 41.89 -7.37
N SER A 341 19.85 40.64 -7.20
CA SER A 341 20.49 39.64 -6.33
C SER A 341 21.01 38.41 -7.09
N LEU A 342 22.15 37.86 -6.65
CA LEU A 342 22.85 36.75 -7.30
C LEU A 342 22.29 35.34 -6.97
N ASN A 343 21.08 35.25 -6.39
CA ASN A 343 20.44 33.99 -5.98
C ASN A 343 19.07 33.83 -6.64
N LEU A 344 18.98 32.99 -7.68
CA LEU A 344 17.72 32.68 -8.40
C LEU A 344 16.61 32.13 -7.50
N LYS A 345 16.97 31.42 -6.41
CA LYS A 345 16.00 30.82 -5.48
C LYS A 345 15.21 31.86 -4.66
N GLN A 346 15.81 33.01 -4.35
CA GLN A 346 15.27 33.92 -3.31
C GLN A 346 14.05 34.73 -3.78
N ASN A 347 14.00 35.13 -5.06
CA ASN A 347 12.88 35.89 -5.63
C ASN A 347 12.52 37.14 -4.77
N VAL A 348 11.24 37.54 -4.73
CA VAL A 348 10.77 38.64 -3.87
C VAL A 348 10.71 38.28 -2.37
N CYS A 349 10.98 37.03 -1.98
CA CYS A 349 10.93 36.56 -0.60
C CYS A 349 12.15 36.99 0.24
N PRO A 350 12.02 37.06 1.58
CA PRO A 350 13.14 37.40 2.47
C PRO A 350 14.19 36.28 2.54
N VAL A 351 15.42 36.60 2.94
CA VAL A 351 16.49 35.61 3.12
C VAL A 351 16.04 34.47 4.05
N GLY A 352 16.28 33.22 3.66
CA GLY A 352 15.80 32.04 4.40
C GLY A 352 14.36 31.63 4.07
N TRP A 353 13.75 32.24 3.04
CA TRP A 353 12.45 31.93 2.50
C TRP A 353 12.46 32.07 0.97
N HIS A 354 11.70 31.24 0.27
CA HIS A 354 11.55 31.31 -1.18
C HIS A 354 10.09 31.30 -1.62
N LEU A 355 9.90 31.60 -2.91
CA LEU A 355 8.61 31.49 -3.59
C LEU A 355 8.31 30.00 -3.85
N PRO A 356 7.20 29.43 -3.35
CA PRO A 356 6.94 28.01 -3.47
C PRO A 356 6.72 27.58 -4.93
N SER A 357 7.20 26.40 -5.28
CA SER A 357 6.93 25.72 -6.55
C SER A 357 5.48 25.23 -6.67
N GLN A 358 5.06 24.87 -7.88
CA GLN A 358 3.78 24.18 -8.07
C GLN A 358 3.74 22.88 -7.27
N TRP A 359 4.87 22.16 -7.17
CA TRP A 359 4.96 20.92 -6.41
C TRP A 359 4.77 21.13 -4.90
N GLU A 360 5.30 22.20 -4.31
CA GLU A 360 5.08 22.50 -2.89
C GLU A 360 3.62 22.89 -2.61
N TRP A 361 2.99 23.63 -3.52
CA TRP A 361 1.55 23.88 -3.46
C TRP A 361 0.72 22.60 -3.63
N ASP A 362 1.10 21.70 -4.54
CA ASP A 362 0.44 20.39 -4.70
C ASP A 362 0.61 19.52 -3.44
N ARG A 363 1.78 19.55 -2.78
CA ARG A 363 1.99 18.90 -1.47
C ARG A 363 1.13 19.49 -0.35
N LEU A 364 1.00 20.81 -0.29
CA LEU A 364 0.08 21.48 0.63
C LEU A 364 -1.37 21.07 0.37
N ILE A 365 -1.76 21.00 -0.91
CA ILE A 365 -3.09 20.59 -1.37
C ILE A 365 -3.40 19.14 -0.96
N ASP A 366 -2.48 18.20 -1.21
CA ASP A 366 -2.60 16.80 -0.81
C ASP A 366 -2.75 16.68 0.71
N ALA A 367 -1.87 17.34 1.48
CA ALA A 367 -1.85 17.28 2.94
C ALA A 367 -3.16 17.75 3.60
N VAL A 368 -3.94 18.63 2.94
CA VAL A 368 -5.25 19.08 3.44
C VAL A 368 -6.44 18.31 2.84
N GLY A 369 -6.23 17.28 2.01
CA GLY A 369 -7.30 16.44 1.44
C GLY A 369 -7.55 16.60 -0.07
N GLY A 370 -6.53 17.05 -0.82
CA GLY A 370 -6.52 17.04 -2.29
C GLY A 370 -7.33 18.16 -2.96
N THR A 371 -7.20 18.26 -4.29
CA THR A 371 -7.72 19.38 -5.11
C THR A 371 -9.22 19.63 -5.01
N LEU A 372 -10.01 18.64 -4.57
CA LEU A 372 -11.47 18.75 -4.39
C LEU A 372 -11.88 19.50 -3.10
N LEU A 373 -11.04 19.47 -2.05
CA LEU A 373 -11.33 20.00 -0.71
C LEU A 373 -10.32 21.06 -0.25
N ALA A 374 -9.11 21.10 -0.78
CA ALA A 374 -8.06 22.02 -0.36
C ALA A 374 -8.43 23.50 -0.48
N GLY A 375 -9.26 23.86 -1.47
CA GLY A 375 -9.81 25.21 -1.58
C GLY A 375 -10.76 25.55 -0.44
N LYS A 376 -11.46 24.58 0.15
CA LYS A 376 -12.27 24.80 1.37
C LYS A 376 -11.36 25.02 2.59
N ARG A 377 -10.36 24.16 2.78
CA ARG A 377 -9.48 24.11 3.96
C ARG A 377 -8.39 25.17 4.04
N LEU A 378 -7.95 25.70 2.92
CA LEU A 378 -6.95 26.79 2.89
C LEU A 378 -7.58 28.19 2.83
N LYS A 379 -8.86 28.32 2.43
CA LYS A 379 -9.56 29.63 2.43
C LYS A 379 -9.97 30.04 3.83
N LYS A 380 -9.78 31.33 4.13
CA LYS A 380 -10.32 31.97 5.33
C LYS A 380 -11.85 32.01 5.29
N LEU A 381 -12.48 31.78 6.44
CA LEU A 381 -13.94 31.66 6.62
C LEU A 381 -14.75 32.95 6.34
N MET A 382 -14.11 34.12 6.23
CA MET A 382 -14.79 35.40 5.98
C MET A 382 -13.95 36.35 5.12
N GLY A 383 -14.63 37.27 4.43
CA GLY A 383 -14.09 38.24 3.48
C GLY A 383 -14.33 37.88 2.01
N TRP A 384 -14.80 36.66 1.73
CA TRP A 384 -15.15 36.19 0.38
C TRP A 384 -16.57 36.60 0.02
N PHE A 385 -16.85 36.83 -1.27
CA PHE A 385 -18.16 37.30 -1.71
C PHE A 385 -19.27 36.29 -1.38
N GLY A 386 -20.24 36.71 -0.56
CA GLY A 386 -21.29 35.83 0.00
C GLY A 386 -20.84 34.98 1.20
N ASP A 387 -19.68 35.28 1.78
CA ASP A 387 -19.11 34.79 3.05
C ASP A 387 -19.17 33.27 3.34
N SER A 388 -19.11 32.51 2.26
CA SER A 388 -18.27 31.31 2.14
C SER A 388 -18.70 30.01 2.83
N ALA A 389 -19.90 29.51 2.50
CA ALA A 389 -20.29 28.10 2.65
C ALA A 389 -19.41 27.07 1.86
N LYS A 390 -18.24 27.49 1.36
CA LYS A 390 -17.20 26.73 0.65
C LYS A 390 -15.78 27.11 1.12
N ALA A 391 -15.66 27.58 2.36
CA ALA A 391 -14.42 27.70 3.13
C ALA A 391 -14.65 27.10 4.53
N ASP A 392 -13.59 26.65 5.21
CA ASP A 392 -13.62 26.30 6.64
C ASP A 392 -12.33 26.66 7.39
N ASP A 393 -11.27 27.10 6.68
CA ASP A 393 -9.94 27.42 7.24
C ASP A 393 -9.37 26.31 8.14
N GLY A 394 -9.72 25.05 7.88
CA GLY A 394 -9.50 23.91 8.78
C GLY A 394 -8.04 23.52 9.08
N VAL A 395 -7.06 24.30 8.61
CA VAL A 395 -5.64 24.21 9.03
C VAL A 395 -5.03 25.57 9.41
N GLY A 396 -5.79 26.67 9.38
CA GLY A 396 -5.30 28.02 9.73
C GLY A 396 -4.43 28.70 8.67
N PHE A 397 -4.47 28.24 7.42
CA PHE A 397 -3.68 28.82 6.32
C PHE A 397 -4.30 30.14 5.78
N SER A 398 -5.60 30.37 6.00
CA SER A 398 -6.20 31.70 5.99
C SER A 398 -6.08 32.50 4.67
N VAL A 399 -6.21 31.86 3.50
CA VAL A 399 -6.25 32.57 2.21
C VAL A 399 -7.44 33.54 2.16
N LEU A 400 -7.11 34.83 2.04
CA LEU A 400 -8.02 35.93 1.75
C LEU A 400 -8.19 36.14 0.24
N PRO A 401 -9.32 36.71 -0.21
CA PRO A 401 -9.56 37.07 -1.60
C PRO A 401 -8.85 38.37 -1.97
N ALA A 402 -7.52 38.29 -2.13
CA ALA A 402 -6.66 39.41 -2.49
C ALA A 402 -6.88 39.93 -3.92
N GLY A 403 -7.72 39.25 -4.71
CA GLY A 403 -8.03 39.59 -6.08
C GLY A 403 -6.92 39.23 -7.08
N ILE A 404 -7.06 39.78 -8.27
CA ILE A 404 -6.11 39.69 -9.39
C ILE A 404 -6.00 41.09 -10.00
N ARG A 405 -4.78 41.51 -10.36
CA ARG A 405 -4.55 42.70 -11.19
C ARG A 405 -4.38 42.29 -12.65
N PHE A 406 -5.08 42.95 -13.55
CA PHE A 406 -5.06 42.68 -14.98
C PHE A 406 -4.00 43.52 -15.72
N SER A 407 -3.71 43.15 -16.96
CA SER A 407 -2.64 43.75 -17.76
C SER A 407 -2.93 45.18 -18.24
N ASP A 408 -4.21 45.56 -18.27
CA ASP A 408 -4.70 46.91 -18.57
C ASP A 408 -4.60 47.88 -17.38
N GLY A 409 -4.27 47.38 -16.19
CA GLY A 409 -4.28 48.14 -14.94
C GLY A 409 -5.56 47.97 -14.10
N GLY A 410 -6.57 47.26 -14.61
CA GLY A 410 -7.77 46.93 -13.87
C GLY A 410 -7.53 45.89 -12.78
N TYR A 411 -8.55 45.68 -11.94
CA TYR A 411 -8.56 44.67 -10.88
C TYR A 411 -9.82 43.82 -10.99
N SER A 412 -9.76 42.58 -10.49
CA SER A 412 -10.96 41.78 -10.24
C SER A 412 -11.89 42.49 -9.25
N ARG A 413 -13.17 42.10 -9.18
CA ARG A 413 -14.04 42.56 -8.08
C ARG A 413 -13.55 41.99 -6.75
N ASP A 414 -13.72 42.78 -5.68
CA ASP A 414 -13.38 42.41 -4.31
C ASP A 414 -14.13 41.13 -3.87
N GLY A 415 -13.53 40.35 -2.97
CA GLY A 415 -14.13 39.14 -2.42
C GLY A 415 -14.24 37.92 -3.36
N LEU A 416 -14.07 38.06 -4.68
CA LEU A 416 -14.33 36.94 -5.61
C LEU A 416 -13.21 35.90 -5.69
N TYR A 417 -11.94 36.35 -5.75
CA TYR A 417 -10.82 35.54 -6.19
C TYR A 417 -9.56 35.81 -5.35
N SER A 418 -8.65 34.83 -5.34
CA SER A 418 -7.26 35.02 -4.95
C SER A 418 -6.38 34.19 -5.88
N LEU A 419 -5.23 34.71 -6.28
CA LEU A 419 -4.27 34.04 -7.13
C LEU A 419 -2.90 34.17 -6.49
N PHE A 420 -2.16 33.07 -6.35
CA PHE A 420 -0.77 33.07 -5.90
C PHE A 420 0.18 32.75 -7.04
N TRP A 421 1.36 33.36 -7.04
CA TRP A 421 2.48 32.93 -7.88
C TRP A 421 3.09 31.60 -7.40
N THR A 422 3.68 30.85 -8.33
CA THR A 422 4.68 29.81 -8.05
C THR A 422 6.03 30.18 -8.66
N SER A 423 7.13 29.51 -8.24
CA SER A 423 8.45 29.67 -8.88
C SER A 423 8.45 29.35 -10.37
N ASP A 424 7.57 28.43 -10.78
CA ASP A 424 7.56 27.83 -12.12
C ASP A 424 6.59 28.55 -13.07
N GLU A 425 6.25 29.81 -12.76
CA GLU A 425 5.37 30.73 -13.51
C GLU A 425 3.89 30.30 -13.67
N TYR A 426 3.49 29.19 -13.04
CA TYR A 426 2.08 28.87 -12.78
C TYR A 426 1.51 29.75 -11.67
N GLY A 427 0.21 29.60 -11.41
CA GLY A 427 -0.39 30.19 -10.23
C GLY A 427 -1.64 29.48 -9.73
N VAL A 428 -1.80 29.58 -8.41
CA VAL A 428 -2.77 28.81 -7.63
C VAL A 428 -4.03 29.65 -7.42
N PHE A 429 -5.09 29.29 -8.12
CA PHE A 429 -6.32 30.06 -8.20
C PHE A 429 -7.39 29.55 -7.22
N PHE A 430 -7.74 30.45 -6.29
CA PHE A 430 -8.83 30.31 -5.32
C PHE A 430 -10.03 31.16 -5.74
N ASN A 431 -11.23 30.63 -5.52
CA ASN A 431 -12.48 31.20 -6.03
C ASN A 431 -13.59 31.05 -4.99
N TYR A 432 -14.40 32.11 -4.79
CA TYR A 432 -15.43 32.17 -3.75
C TYR A 432 -16.40 30.97 -3.79
N TYR A 433 -16.96 30.64 -4.96
CA TYR A 433 -17.98 29.59 -5.10
C TYR A 433 -17.41 28.15 -5.14
N SER A 434 -16.09 27.99 -5.24
CA SER A 434 -15.45 26.69 -5.42
C SER A 434 -14.77 26.20 -4.13
N PRO A 435 -15.01 24.96 -3.67
CA PRO A 435 -14.14 24.29 -2.70
C PRO A 435 -12.86 23.72 -3.36
N ARG A 436 -12.82 23.71 -4.70
CA ARG A 436 -11.68 23.23 -5.51
C ARG A 436 -10.72 24.36 -5.84
N ILE A 437 -9.42 24.08 -5.78
CA ILE A 437 -8.35 24.92 -6.34
C ILE A 437 -8.21 24.61 -7.83
N LYS A 438 -7.71 25.57 -8.60
CA LYS A 438 -7.25 25.35 -9.98
C LYS A 438 -5.83 25.88 -10.15
N MET A 439 -5.01 25.19 -10.93
CA MET A 439 -3.78 25.78 -11.46
C MET A 439 -4.08 26.56 -12.74
N MET A 440 -3.39 27.69 -12.92
CA MET A 440 -3.47 28.54 -14.11
C MET A 440 -2.10 28.70 -14.77
N VAL A 441 -2.13 28.93 -16.09
CA VAL A 441 -0.96 29.11 -16.96
C VAL A 441 -0.93 30.54 -17.55
N GLU A 442 0.18 30.91 -18.19
CA GLU A 442 0.34 32.18 -18.95
C GLU A 442 0.12 33.47 -18.13
N LEU A 443 0.47 33.45 -16.84
CA LEU A 443 0.18 34.52 -15.90
C LEU A 443 1.07 35.77 -16.00
N SER A 444 2.08 35.78 -16.88
CA SER A 444 3.14 36.80 -16.95
C SER A 444 2.68 38.25 -17.09
N LYS A 445 1.42 38.49 -17.50
CA LYS A 445 0.81 39.82 -17.67
C LYS A 445 -0.10 40.23 -16.51
N LEU A 446 -0.25 39.41 -15.48
CA LEU A 446 -1.12 39.63 -14.33
C LEU A 446 -0.31 40.01 -13.08
N GLY A 447 -1.00 40.61 -12.10
CA GLY A 447 -0.50 40.77 -10.74
C GLY A 447 -1.19 39.81 -9.79
N ALA A 448 -0.41 39.01 -9.07
CA ALA A 448 -0.88 37.96 -8.15
C ALA A 448 -0.21 38.07 -6.77
N SER A 449 -0.81 37.45 -5.76
CA SER A 449 -0.28 37.41 -4.39
C SER A 449 0.96 36.54 -4.26
N VAL A 450 1.74 36.79 -3.22
CA VAL A 450 2.91 35.99 -2.84
C VAL A 450 2.77 35.55 -1.40
N ARG A 451 3.25 34.34 -1.13
CA ARG A 451 3.29 33.73 0.19
C ARG A 451 4.47 32.77 0.19
N CYS A 452 5.48 33.08 1.00
CA CYS A 452 6.76 32.36 0.96
C CYS A 452 6.71 31.09 1.82
N ILE A 453 7.53 30.11 1.45
CA ILE A 453 7.84 28.92 2.24
C ILE A 453 9.27 29.04 2.78
N LYS A 454 9.53 28.50 3.97
CA LYS A 454 10.83 28.62 4.63
C LYS A 454 11.84 27.67 3.98
N ASP A 455 13.07 28.15 3.77
CA ASP A 455 14.16 27.33 3.26
C ASP A 455 14.49 26.17 4.21
N LEU A 456 14.89 25.03 3.66
CA LEU A 456 15.46 23.93 4.42
C LEU A 456 16.73 24.39 5.14
N ALA A 457 16.93 23.93 6.37
CA ALA A 457 18.08 24.32 7.18
C ALA A 457 19.37 23.73 6.60
N ILE A 458 20.16 24.58 5.92
CA ILE A 458 21.50 24.26 5.45
C ILE A 458 22.45 24.27 6.65
N GLY A 459 23.02 23.12 6.98
CA GLY A 459 24.09 22.97 7.96
C GLY A 459 25.46 23.22 7.33
N THR A 460 26.50 23.21 8.16
CA THR A 460 27.90 23.33 7.73
C THR A 460 28.77 22.32 8.45
N LEU A 461 29.61 21.63 7.68
CA LEU A 461 30.60 20.67 8.14
C LEU A 461 32.00 21.22 7.84
N VAL A 462 32.86 21.31 8.86
CA VAL A 462 34.26 21.69 8.69
C VAL A 462 35.10 20.43 8.69
N ASP A 463 35.77 20.15 7.57
CA ASP A 463 36.72 19.04 7.47
C ASP A 463 38.05 19.46 8.09
N HIS A 464 38.26 19.09 9.36
CA HIS A 464 39.48 19.41 10.10
C HIS A 464 40.77 18.84 9.48
N ARG A 465 40.69 17.96 8.46
CA ARG A 465 41.86 17.37 7.80
C ARG A 465 42.52 18.31 6.79
N ASP A 466 41.77 19.23 6.19
CA ASP A 466 42.27 20.21 5.22
C ASP A 466 41.71 21.63 5.40
N GLY A 467 40.82 21.84 6.38
CA GLY A 467 40.19 23.12 6.69
C GLY A 467 39.03 23.49 5.77
N GLN A 468 38.64 22.64 4.81
CA GLN A 468 37.54 22.96 3.91
C GLN A 468 36.19 22.86 4.62
N THR A 469 35.37 23.88 4.42
CA THR A 469 33.96 23.86 4.84
C THR A 469 33.10 23.34 3.69
N TYR A 470 32.08 22.56 4.05
CA TYR A 470 31.08 22.01 3.14
C TYR A 470 29.69 22.32 3.70
N LYS A 471 28.74 22.66 2.83
CA LYS A 471 27.32 22.69 3.18
C LYS A 471 26.80 21.27 3.42
N THR A 472 25.91 21.12 4.39
CA THR A 472 25.13 19.91 4.65
C THR A 472 23.63 20.23 4.64
N VAL A 473 22.79 19.23 4.46
CA VAL A 473 21.33 19.38 4.45
C VAL A 473 20.66 18.11 4.97
N LYS A 474 19.58 18.27 5.74
CA LYS A 474 18.78 17.14 6.22
C LYS A 474 17.72 16.78 5.19
N ILE A 475 17.68 15.52 4.76
CA ILE A 475 16.72 14.98 3.80
C ILE A 475 16.09 13.74 4.42
N GLY A 476 14.84 13.86 4.85
CA GLY A 476 14.17 12.83 5.64
C GLY A 476 14.82 12.67 7.01
N SER A 477 15.17 11.43 7.37
CA SER A 477 15.93 11.11 8.59
C SER A 477 17.42 11.47 8.47
N GLN A 478 18.01 11.39 7.27
CA GLN A 478 19.45 11.44 7.04
C GLN A 478 20.00 12.88 6.90
N ASN A 479 21.24 13.10 7.38
CA ASN A 479 21.98 14.33 7.14
C ASN A 479 23.04 14.09 6.06
N TRP A 480 22.97 14.84 4.97
CA TRP A 480 23.77 14.66 3.75
C TRP A 480 24.73 15.83 3.52
N MET A 481 25.91 15.57 2.95
CA MET A 481 26.68 16.64 2.30
C MET A 481 25.90 17.17 1.09
N ALA A 482 25.77 18.49 0.99
CA ALA A 482 25.22 19.18 -0.18
C ALA A 482 26.27 19.42 -1.27
N GLU A 483 27.56 19.40 -0.91
CA GLU A 483 28.68 19.60 -1.83
C GLU A 483 29.49 18.31 -2.04
N ASN A 484 30.07 18.16 -3.23
CA ASN A 484 30.96 17.06 -3.55
C ASN A 484 32.32 17.25 -2.83
N LEU A 485 32.86 16.19 -2.22
CA LEU A 485 34.06 16.27 -1.38
C LEU A 485 35.28 16.75 -2.17
N ARG A 486 36.04 17.71 -1.62
CA ARG A 486 37.22 18.35 -2.24
C ARG A 486 38.57 17.89 -1.67
N PHE A 487 38.55 17.03 -0.65
CA PHE A 487 39.71 16.54 0.11
C PHE A 487 40.77 15.87 -0.79
N LYS A 488 42.04 16.27 -0.66
CA LYS A 488 43.11 15.85 -1.57
C LYS A 488 43.80 14.55 -1.12
N SER A 489 43.30 13.42 -1.60
CA SER A 489 43.94 12.10 -1.45
C SER A 489 44.80 11.69 -2.67
N PRO A 490 45.75 10.75 -2.52
CA PRO A 490 46.37 10.07 -3.66
C PRO A 490 45.31 9.43 -4.57
N ASN A 491 45.52 9.47 -5.89
CA ASN A 491 44.55 9.01 -6.90
C ASN A 491 43.19 9.76 -6.86
N SER A 492 43.19 11.02 -6.41
CA SER A 492 42.09 11.97 -6.61
C SER A 492 42.49 13.08 -7.59
N PHE A 493 41.58 13.41 -8.50
CA PHE A 493 41.83 14.29 -9.65
C PHE A 493 40.82 15.45 -9.69
N CYS A 494 41.21 16.56 -10.29
CA CYS A 494 40.26 17.56 -10.77
C CYS A 494 39.86 17.22 -12.20
N TYR A 495 38.65 17.57 -12.63
CA TYR A 495 38.27 17.39 -14.04
C TYR A 495 39.25 18.12 -14.96
N ASN A 496 39.82 17.41 -15.94
CA ASN A 496 40.92 17.86 -16.81
C ASN A 496 42.13 18.48 -16.06
N ASN A 497 42.40 18.03 -14.83
CA ASN A 497 43.51 18.48 -13.97
C ASN A 497 43.55 19.99 -13.67
N ALA A 498 42.42 20.70 -13.77
CA ALA A 498 42.33 22.13 -13.45
C ALA A 498 41.76 22.34 -12.02
N ASP A 499 42.49 23.04 -11.15
CA ASP A 499 42.07 23.27 -9.75
C ASP A 499 40.75 24.07 -9.61
N SER A 500 40.42 24.90 -10.60
CA SER A 500 39.12 25.57 -10.69
C SER A 500 37.95 24.58 -10.81
N ASN A 501 38.15 23.43 -11.46
CA ASN A 501 37.15 22.36 -11.51
C ASN A 501 37.06 21.61 -10.18
N CYS A 502 38.18 21.41 -9.46
CA CYS A 502 38.11 20.90 -8.07
C CYS A 502 37.30 21.83 -7.17
N THR A 503 37.50 23.14 -7.28
CA THR A 503 36.79 24.15 -6.50
C THR A 503 35.28 24.12 -6.78
N LYS A 504 34.90 24.03 -8.06
CA LYS A 504 33.50 24.09 -8.51
C LYS A 504 32.74 22.76 -8.38
N TYR A 505 33.34 21.63 -8.72
CA TYR A 505 32.65 20.33 -8.90
C TYR A 505 33.02 19.27 -7.85
N GLY A 506 33.93 19.57 -6.93
CA GLY A 506 34.54 18.56 -6.07
C GLY A 506 35.69 17.80 -6.76
N ARG A 507 36.25 16.82 -6.04
CA ARG A 507 37.26 15.90 -6.59
C ARG A 507 36.61 14.65 -7.18
N LEU A 508 37.29 14.10 -8.18
CA LEU A 508 37.00 12.80 -8.77
C LEU A 508 38.02 11.79 -8.23
N TYR A 509 37.54 10.84 -7.44
CA TYR A 509 38.32 9.83 -6.73
C TYR A 509 38.22 8.50 -7.47
N LEU A 510 39.34 7.80 -7.69
CA LEU A 510 39.25 6.37 -8.04
C LEU A 510 38.53 5.60 -6.93
N TRP A 511 37.98 4.42 -7.23
CA TRP A 511 37.39 3.53 -6.23
C TRP A 511 38.31 3.33 -5.00
N THR A 512 39.61 3.16 -5.27
CA THR A 512 40.65 3.03 -4.23
C THR A 512 40.96 4.34 -3.50
N ALA A 513 40.81 5.51 -4.13
CA ALA A 513 40.95 6.80 -3.45
C ALA A 513 39.73 7.16 -2.59
N ALA A 514 38.55 6.64 -2.96
CA ALA A 514 37.33 6.77 -2.19
C ALA A 514 37.36 5.85 -0.97
N LEU A 515 37.66 4.55 -1.13
CA LEU A 515 37.48 3.55 -0.07
C LEU A 515 38.79 3.11 0.61
N ASP A 516 39.91 2.96 -0.10
CA ASP A 516 41.21 2.60 0.50
C ASP A 516 41.91 3.79 1.22
N SER A 517 41.28 4.97 1.26
CA SER A 517 41.83 6.18 1.88
C SER A 517 41.82 6.16 3.41
N VAL A 518 41.36 5.07 4.03
CA VAL A 518 41.70 4.65 5.40
C VAL A 518 43.21 4.80 5.66
N ARG A 519 44.02 4.49 4.63
CA ARG A 519 45.49 4.61 4.59
C ARG A 519 46.06 6.03 4.83
N LEU A 520 45.22 7.03 5.06
CA LEU A 520 45.61 8.40 5.43
C LEU A 520 45.46 8.70 6.94
N TYR A 521 44.83 7.80 7.71
CA TYR A 521 44.71 7.90 9.17
C TYR A 521 45.66 6.87 9.79
N LYS A 522 46.38 7.27 10.85
CA LYS A 522 47.38 6.41 11.52
C LYS A 522 46.84 5.79 12.81
N ASP A 523 45.52 5.77 12.93
CA ASP A 523 44.83 5.55 14.21
C ASP A 523 44.25 4.12 14.32
N ASP A 524 44.23 3.37 13.20
CA ASP A 524 43.85 1.95 13.12
C ASP A 524 44.89 1.17 12.27
N ASP A 525 45.52 0.14 12.84
CA ASP A 525 46.61 -0.65 12.25
C ASP A 525 46.13 -1.77 11.28
N GLU A 526 45.18 -1.49 10.37
CA GLU A 526 44.61 -2.47 9.43
C GLU A 526 44.97 -2.20 7.94
N ASP A 527 45.78 -3.09 7.35
CA ASP A 527 46.40 -2.96 6.01
C ASP A 527 45.54 -3.58 4.88
N CYS A 528 44.56 -2.82 4.37
CA CYS A 528 43.73 -3.19 3.21
C CYS A 528 43.81 -2.22 2.02
N GLY A 529 43.26 -2.63 0.85
CA GLY A 529 43.20 -1.82 -0.37
C GLY A 529 43.49 -2.61 -1.65
N TYR A 530 44.21 -2.03 -2.62
CA TYR A 530 44.56 -2.71 -3.88
C TYR A 530 45.14 -4.12 -3.67
N CYS A 531 44.41 -5.14 -4.12
CA CYS A 531 44.66 -6.58 -3.93
C CYS A 531 44.63 -7.12 -2.47
N LYS A 532 44.15 -6.36 -1.48
CA LYS A 532 43.93 -6.81 -0.09
C LYS A 532 42.48 -6.51 0.36
N PRO A 533 41.67 -7.52 0.73
CA PRO A 533 40.29 -7.26 1.17
C PRO A 533 40.26 -6.50 2.50
N CYS A 534 39.41 -5.49 2.61
CA CYS A 534 39.12 -4.83 3.89
C CYS A 534 38.17 -5.70 4.76
N PRO A 535 38.23 -5.56 6.09
CA PRO A 535 37.31 -6.25 7.00
C PRO A 535 35.86 -5.73 6.83
N PRO A 536 34.84 -6.55 7.15
CA PRO A 536 33.43 -6.22 6.94
C PRO A 536 32.88 -5.33 8.07
N LYS A 537 33.41 -4.12 8.21
CA LYS A 537 32.81 -3.04 9.01
C LYS A 537 32.04 -2.11 8.07
N PHE A 538 30.72 -2.07 8.22
CA PHE A 538 29.82 -1.10 7.60
C PHE A 538 29.07 -0.36 8.73
N PRO A 539 28.76 0.95 8.59
CA PRO A 539 29.07 1.82 7.45
C PRO A 539 30.59 2.06 7.26
N LEU A 540 31.01 2.25 6.00
CA LEU A 540 32.43 2.37 5.65
C LEU A 540 32.82 3.82 5.38
N ARG A 541 33.52 4.44 6.35
CA ARG A 541 33.98 5.82 6.33
C ARG A 541 34.70 6.23 5.03
N GLY A 542 35.67 5.44 4.57
CA GLY A 542 36.49 5.75 3.40
C GLY A 542 37.12 7.16 3.46
N VAL A 543 36.92 7.96 2.41
CA VAL A 543 37.49 9.31 2.28
C VAL A 543 36.71 10.39 3.04
N CYS A 544 35.59 10.07 3.69
CA CYS A 544 34.79 11.01 4.46
C CYS A 544 35.46 11.43 5.79
N PRO A 545 35.11 12.61 6.36
CA PRO A 545 35.62 13.05 7.66
C PRO A 545 35.17 12.12 8.80
N LYS A 546 35.58 12.36 10.05
CA LYS A 546 35.07 11.56 11.19
C LYS A 546 33.60 11.92 11.43
N GLY A 547 32.75 10.94 11.76
CA GLY A 547 31.31 11.13 11.93
C GLY A 547 30.52 11.14 10.61
N TRP A 548 31.16 10.78 9.49
CA TRP A 548 30.58 10.80 8.15
C TRP A 548 31.17 9.66 7.31
N HIS A 549 30.38 9.03 6.44
CA HIS A 549 30.81 7.89 5.64
C HIS A 549 30.34 7.92 4.19
N ILE A 550 30.84 6.98 3.37
CA ILE A 550 30.43 6.82 1.97
C ILE A 550 29.12 6.03 1.94
N PRO A 551 28.00 6.61 1.47
CA PRO A 551 26.68 6.00 1.60
C PRO A 551 26.61 4.63 0.95
N THR A 552 25.85 3.75 1.57
CA THR A 552 25.45 2.45 1.03
C THR A 552 24.35 2.60 -0.02
N GLU A 553 24.10 1.53 -0.78
CA GLU A 553 22.98 1.41 -1.72
C GLU A 553 21.62 1.62 -1.04
N THR A 554 21.41 1.04 0.14
CA THR A 554 20.20 1.24 0.95
C THR A 554 19.99 2.70 1.37
N GLU A 555 21.06 3.45 1.61
CA GLU A 555 20.97 4.87 1.94
C GLU A 555 20.72 5.75 0.72
N TRP A 556 21.28 5.39 -0.44
CA TRP A 556 20.92 5.99 -1.72
C TRP A 556 19.44 5.74 -2.07
N GLU A 557 18.94 4.52 -1.86
CA GLU A 557 17.52 4.17 -2.01
C GLU A 557 16.63 4.98 -1.04
N THR A 558 16.99 5.04 0.24
CA THR A 558 16.29 5.84 1.27
C THR A 558 16.19 7.32 0.87
N LEU A 559 17.28 7.89 0.33
CA LEU A 559 17.28 9.25 -0.21
C LEU A 559 16.29 9.37 -1.39
N PHE A 560 16.29 8.43 -2.34
CA PHE A 560 15.41 8.48 -3.52
C PHE A 560 13.92 8.38 -3.17
N GLU A 561 13.56 7.46 -2.27
CA GLU A 561 12.18 7.32 -1.80
C GLU A 561 11.73 8.59 -1.06
N THR A 562 12.62 9.20 -0.27
CA THR A 562 12.36 10.48 0.42
C THR A 562 12.14 11.64 -0.55
N VAL A 563 13.00 11.82 -1.56
CA VAL A 563 12.96 13.04 -2.41
C VAL A 563 11.87 13.05 -3.47
N LYS A 564 11.28 11.88 -3.82
CA LYS A 564 9.96 11.68 -4.46
C LYS A 564 9.91 10.30 -5.14
N PRO A 565 9.01 9.39 -4.73
CA PRO A 565 8.83 8.11 -5.43
C PRO A 565 8.39 8.32 -6.89
N GLY A 566 9.11 7.72 -7.83
CA GLY A 566 8.80 7.74 -9.26
C GLY A 566 9.88 8.40 -10.15
N THR A 567 9.54 8.65 -11.40
CA THR A 567 10.50 8.93 -12.50
C THR A 567 11.24 10.26 -12.43
N THR A 568 11.08 11.07 -11.37
CA THR A 568 11.56 12.46 -11.30
C THR A 568 12.44 12.80 -10.09
N SER A 569 12.83 11.80 -9.26
CA SER A 569 13.74 12.01 -8.12
C SER A 569 15.12 12.54 -8.53
N GLY A 570 15.58 12.28 -9.76
CA GLY A 570 16.81 12.83 -10.29
C GLY A 570 16.72 14.33 -10.56
N LEU A 571 15.57 14.84 -11.00
CA LEU A 571 15.33 16.29 -11.12
C LEU A 571 15.30 16.98 -9.75
N ALA A 572 14.90 16.27 -8.69
CA ALA A 572 14.87 16.81 -7.32
C ALA A 572 16.27 16.98 -6.70
N LEU A 573 17.25 16.15 -7.13
CA LEU A 573 18.63 16.14 -6.62
C LEU A 573 19.62 16.95 -7.49
N LYS A 574 19.39 17.02 -8.81
CA LYS A 574 20.24 17.77 -9.74
C LYS A 574 20.22 19.28 -9.42
N SER A 575 21.37 19.93 -9.54
CA SER A 575 21.51 21.38 -9.37
C SER A 575 20.68 22.18 -10.37
N GLU A 576 20.19 23.35 -9.94
CA GLU A 576 19.42 24.32 -10.73
C GLU A 576 20.15 24.81 -12.00
N THR A 577 21.48 24.78 -11.99
CA THR A 577 22.33 25.22 -13.11
C THR A 577 23.50 24.27 -13.34
N GLY A 578 24.16 24.43 -14.49
CA GLY A 578 25.40 23.75 -14.84
C GLY A 578 25.23 22.50 -15.71
N TRP A 579 24.00 22.04 -15.96
CA TRP A 579 23.74 20.88 -16.80
C TRP A 579 23.58 21.25 -18.27
N THR A 580 24.08 20.38 -19.14
CA THR A 580 24.02 20.49 -20.60
C THR A 580 23.56 19.19 -21.21
N ARG A 581 22.56 19.28 -22.10
CA ARG A 581 22.11 18.16 -22.93
C ARG A 581 22.78 18.29 -24.29
N CYS A 582 23.40 17.21 -24.77
CA CYS A 582 24.11 17.16 -26.04
C CYS A 582 23.44 16.15 -26.98
N ASP A 583 22.56 16.64 -27.85
CA ASP A 583 21.90 15.83 -28.87
C ASP A 583 22.75 15.81 -30.16
N TYR A 584 22.67 14.72 -30.94
CA TYR A 584 23.33 14.59 -32.25
C TYR A 584 22.33 14.94 -33.37
N ASP A 585 22.52 16.08 -34.02
CA ASP A 585 21.69 16.47 -35.16
C ASP A 585 22.03 15.61 -36.41
N HIS A 586 21.09 15.45 -37.32
CA HIS A 586 21.19 14.52 -38.45
C HIS A 586 21.76 15.14 -39.73
N ARG A 587 22.14 16.44 -39.70
CA ARG A 587 23.14 17.06 -40.58
C ARG A 587 23.43 18.53 -40.17
N PRO A 588 24.70 18.96 -40.03
CA PRO A 588 25.96 18.19 -40.09
C PRO A 588 26.12 17.24 -38.89
N PHE A 589 27.22 16.47 -38.87
CA PHE A 589 27.58 15.57 -37.75
C PHE A 589 28.18 16.34 -36.56
N GLU A 590 27.57 17.47 -36.17
CA GLU A 590 28.01 18.30 -35.06
C GLU A 590 27.21 17.98 -33.79
N ARG A 591 27.93 17.92 -32.65
CA ARG A 591 27.35 17.61 -31.34
C ARG A 591 26.81 18.89 -30.71
N VAL A 592 25.50 19.12 -30.82
CA VAL A 592 24.88 20.38 -30.38
C VAL A 592 24.53 20.29 -28.89
N CYS A 593 25.47 20.72 -28.05
CA CYS A 593 25.25 20.87 -26.61
C CYS A 593 24.48 22.16 -26.28
N ARG A 594 23.40 22.05 -25.50
CA ARG A 594 22.57 23.18 -25.03
C ARG A 594 22.49 23.14 -23.50
N SER A 595 22.40 24.30 -22.86
CA SER A 595 22.14 24.40 -21.41
C SER A 595 20.73 23.91 -21.11
N ALA A 596 20.62 22.66 -20.64
CA ALA A 596 19.39 21.90 -20.51
C ALA A 596 19.63 20.64 -19.67
N GLY A 597 18.58 20.10 -19.05
CA GLY A 597 18.69 18.93 -18.18
C GLY A 597 19.07 19.22 -16.73
N ASN A 598 19.05 20.50 -16.32
CA ASN A 598 19.16 20.93 -14.91
C ASN A 598 18.07 20.25 -14.06
N GLY A 599 18.29 20.20 -12.74
CA GLY A 599 17.23 19.90 -11.79
C GLY A 599 16.60 21.16 -11.21
N TYR A 600 15.81 20.97 -10.15
CA TYR A 600 15.17 22.03 -9.37
C TYR A 600 15.81 22.20 -7.97
N ASP A 601 16.67 21.25 -7.58
CA ASP A 601 17.32 21.20 -6.26
C ASP A 601 16.35 21.48 -5.08
N TYR A 602 15.22 20.77 -5.06
CA TYR A 602 14.16 20.95 -4.06
C TYR A 602 14.65 20.68 -2.63
N PHE A 603 15.69 19.86 -2.47
CA PHE A 603 16.20 19.40 -1.18
C PHE A 603 17.57 19.99 -0.80
N GLY A 604 18.07 20.98 -1.54
CA GLY A 604 19.38 21.59 -1.28
C GLY A 604 20.57 20.62 -1.42
N PHE A 605 20.37 19.55 -2.19
CA PHE A 605 21.38 18.52 -2.46
C PHE A 605 22.37 18.97 -3.55
N SER A 606 22.00 19.92 -4.42
CA SER A 606 22.92 20.61 -5.33
C SER A 606 23.86 19.70 -6.14
N ALA A 607 23.37 18.58 -6.68
CA ALA A 607 24.22 17.68 -7.45
C ALA A 607 24.70 18.34 -8.76
N LEU A 608 25.95 18.78 -8.77
CA LEU A 608 26.62 19.37 -9.92
C LEU A 608 27.16 18.30 -10.86
N PRO A 609 27.07 18.49 -12.19
CA PRO A 609 27.50 17.51 -13.18
C PRO A 609 29.02 17.53 -13.37
N ALA A 610 29.73 16.89 -12.43
CA ALA A 610 31.18 16.77 -12.40
C ALA A 610 31.76 15.85 -13.50
N GLY A 611 30.92 15.05 -14.15
CA GLY A 611 31.33 13.96 -15.03
C GLY A 611 32.01 12.82 -14.26
N HIS A 612 32.83 12.07 -14.99
CA HIS A 612 33.83 11.15 -14.45
C HIS A 612 35.20 11.45 -15.08
N TRP A 613 36.25 10.86 -14.51
CA TRP A 613 37.61 10.86 -15.05
C TRP A 613 38.01 9.45 -15.44
N ASN A 614 38.85 9.29 -16.47
CA ASN A 614 39.57 8.04 -16.71
C ASN A 614 40.92 8.32 -17.39
N LYS A 615 41.63 7.25 -17.77
CA LYS A 615 42.95 7.30 -18.41
C LYS A 615 43.05 8.25 -19.62
N ASP A 616 41.93 8.57 -20.28
CA ASP A 616 41.89 9.46 -21.45
C ASP A 616 41.60 10.94 -21.07
N GLY A 617 41.29 11.22 -19.80
CA GLY A 617 40.92 12.54 -19.28
C GLY A 617 39.55 12.58 -18.60
N GLY A 618 39.02 13.78 -18.37
CA GLY A 618 37.65 13.98 -17.91
C GLY A 618 36.63 13.78 -19.04
N LYS A 619 35.50 13.13 -18.74
CA LYS A 619 34.36 12.94 -19.66
C LYS A 619 33.03 13.26 -18.97
N GLY A 620 32.08 13.82 -19.72
CA GLY A 620 30.70 14.01 -19.25
C GLY A 620 30.46 15.13 -18.23
N ILE A 621 31.38 16.09 -18.08
CA ILE A 621 31.10 17.35 -17.35
C ILE A 621 29.90 18.08 -17.99
N GLY A 622 29.02 18.63 -17.17
CA GLY A 622 27.73 19.18 -17.65
C GLY A 622 26.67 18.11 -17.95
N GLU A 623 27.06 16.91 -18.33
CA GLU A 623 26.13 15.86 -18.79
C GLU A 623 25.76 14.85 -17.71
N SER A 624 26.63 14.65 -16.72
CA SER A 624 26.47 13.60 -15.69
C SER A 624 27.10 13.99 -14.36
N ALA A 625 26.54 13.47 -13.26
CA ALA A 625 27.16 13.43 -11.94
C ALA A 625 27.18 11.96 -11.50
N MET A 626 28.34 11.45 -11.10
CA MET A 626 28.54 10.06 -10.70
C MET A 626 29.14 10.01 -9.29
N PHE A 627 28.60 9.15 -8.43
CA PHE A 627 28.91 9.06 -7.01
C PHE A 627 29.15 7.60 -6.59
N TRP A 628 30.22 7.34 -5.84
CA TRP A 628 30.48 5.99 -5.32
C TRP A 628 29.48 5.57 -4.23
N SER A 629 29.07 4.30 -4.25
CA SER A 629 28.51 3.60 -3.10
C SER A 629 29.62 2.88 -2.32
N SER A 630 29.42 2.63 -1.02
CA SER A 630 30.29 1.71 -0.25
C SER A 630 29.94 0.23 -0.42
N THR A 631 28.73 -0.10 -0.88
CA THR A 631 28.33 -1.48 -1.24
C THR A 631 28.92 -1.93 -2.58
N GLY A 632 28.98 -3.23 -2.82
CA GLY A 632 29.46 -3.77 -4.10
C GLY A 632 29.21 -5.26 -4.28
N TYR A 633 28.45 -5.62 -5.32
CA TYR A 633 27.93 -6.98 -5.55
C TYR A 633 29.03 -8.02 -5.90
N TYR A 634 30.20 -7.58 -6.40
CA TYR A 634 31.33 -8.48 -6.73
C TYR A 634 32.70 -7.85 -6.45
N LYS A 635 33.71 -8.68 -6.14
CA LYS A 635 35.11 -8.24 -5.97
C LYS A 635 35.68 -7.45 -7.17
N SER A 636 35.16 -7.66 -8.37
CA SER A 636 35.54 -6.93 -9.61
C SER A 636 34.81 -5.60 -9.82
N SER A 637 33.64 -5.42 -9.23
CA SER A 637 32.63 -4.46 -9.71
C SER A 637 32.21 -3.50 -8.60
N PRO A 638 32.53 -2.20 -8.71
CA PRO A 638 31.97 -1.20 -7.81
C PRO A 638 30.49 -0.96 -8.15
N ASN A 639 29.71 -0.56 -7.14
CA ASN A 639 28.37 -0.02 -7.34
C ASN A 639 28.46 1.52 -7.29
N TYR A 640 27.72 2.21 -8.16
CA TYR A 640 27.72 3.67 -8.21
C TYR A 640 26.34 4.24 -8.55
N MET A 641 26.06 5.40 -7.98
CA MET A 641 24.88 6.21 -8.27
C MET A 641 25.21 7.21 -9.38
N SER A 642 24.32 7.41 -10.34
CA SER A 642 24.46 8.47 -11.34
C SER A 642 23.20 9.28 -11.61
N LEU A 643 23.41 10.56 -11.91
CA LEU A 643 22.41 11.50 -12.39
C LEU A 643 22.86 11.99 -13.78
N ARG A 644 21.92 12.12 -14.73
CA ARG A 644 22.24 12.48 -16.12
C ARG A 644 21.38 13.64 -16.64
N ALA A 645 21.89 14.40 -17.62
CA ALA A 645 21.18 15.51 -18.25
C ALA A 645 19.98 15.04 -19.11
N ASP A 646 20.02 13.82 -19.63
CA ASP A 646 19.01 13.21 -20.49
C ASP A 646 17.94 12.40 -19.72
N LYS A 647 18.08 12.24 -18.40
CA LYS A 647 17.16 11.51 -17.52
C LYS A 647 16.57 12.38 -16.41
N GLU A 648 15.41 11.95 -15.93
CA GLU A 648 14.66 12.57 -14.84
C GLU A 648 14.82 11.82 -13.51
N TYR A 649 15.27 10.56 -13.54
CA TYR A 649 15.52 9.66 -12.42
C TYR A 649 17.03 9.37 -12.27
N PRO A 650 17.51 8.98 -11.08
CA PRO A 650 18.86 8.44 -10.90
C PRO A 650 18.97 7.02 -11.44
N ASP A 651 20.13 6.65 -11.94
CA ASP A 651 20.49 5.26 -12.21
C ASP A 651 21.40 4.74 -11.09
N PHE A 652 21.13 3.53 -10.59
CA PHE A 652 22.07 2.82 -9.72
C PHE A 652 22.71 1.68 -10.53
N GLU A 653 23.98 1.82 -10.88
CA GLU A 653 24.64 1.00 -11.88
C GLU A 653 25.70 0.04 -11.29
N HIS A 654 25.68 -1.18 -11.81
CA HIS A 654 26.56 -2.28 -11.44
C HIS A 654 27.67 -2.43 -12.50
N CYS A 655 28.89 -2.00 -12.19
CA CYS A 655 29.95 -1.89 -13.19
C CYS A 655 30.47 -3.23 -13.75
N GLY A 656 30.80 -3.21 -15.05
CA GLY A 656 31.81 -4.11 -15.63
C GLY A 656 33.21 -3.82 -15.06
N GLY A 657 34.15 -4.77 -15.19
CA GLY A 657 35.39 -4.79 -14.42
C GLY A 657 36.39 -3.64 -14.63
N ASP A 658 36.24 -2.82 -15.68
CA ASP A 658 37.21 -1.77 -16.03
C ASP A 658 37.07 -0.46 -15.22
N TYR A 659 35.85 -0.13 -14.77
CA TYR A 659 35.51 1.16 -14.15
C TYR A 659 36.17 1.43 -12.78
N LYS A 660 36.88 0.46 -12.18
CA LYS A 660 37.66 0.72 -10.94
C LYS A 660 38.83 1.70 -11.15
N ASN A 661 39.20 1.95 -12.41
CA ASN A 661 40.23 2.90 -12.81
C ASN A 661 39.67 4.28 -13.21
N ASP A 662 38.34 4.46 -13.11
CA ASP A 662 37.67 5.72 -13.38
C ASP A 662 37.50 6.50 -12.06
N GLY A 663 37.52 7.82 -12.14
CA GLY A 663 37.35 8.74 -11.02
C GLY A 663 35.93 9.29 -10.95
N MET A 664 35.23 9.07 -9.85
CA MET A 664 33.87 9.56 -9.60
C MET A 664 33.82 10.48 -8.37
N SER A 665 32.75 11.25 -8.20
CA SER A 665 32.60 12.11 -7.03
C SER A 665 32.37 11.29 -5.76
N VAL A 666 32.70 11.86 -4.61
CA VAL A 666 32.24 11.36 -3.30
C VAL A 666 31.40 12.43 -2.63
N ARG A 667 30.36 11.98 -1.95
CA ARG A 667 29.43 12.76 -1.15
C ARG A 667 29.08 11.92 0.06
N CYS A 668 29.21 12.48 1.25
CA CYS A 668 29.09 11.72 2.49
C CYS A 668 27.71 11.90 3.13
N VAL A 669 27.32 10.93 3.95
CA VAL A 669 26.18 10.97 4.88
C VAL A 669 26.73 10.89 6.31
N GLU A 670 26.02 11.48 7.28
CA GLU A 670 26.43 11.53 8.69
C GLU A 670 26.21 10.18 9.40
N ASP A 671 27.09 9.84 10.35
CA ASP A 671 26.99 8.61 11.15
C ASP A 671 25.91 8.77 12.26
N ASP A 672 25.09 7.74 12.51
CA ASP A 672 24.06 7.79 13.55
C ASP A 672 24.66 7.89 14.97
N ALA A 673 24.08 8.76 15.79
CA ALA A 673 24.71 9.28 17.01
C ALA A 673 24.79 8.31 18.22
N GLU A 674 24.41 7.04 18.07
CA GLU A 674 24.35 6.09 19.20
C GLU A 674 25.69 5.39 19.52
N GLU A 675 26.67 5.35 18.61
CA GLU A 675 27.92 4.58 18.82
C GLU A 675 29.01 5.25 19.69
N GLU A 676 29.01 6.57 19.91
CA GLU A 676 30.12 7.25 20.61
C GLU A 676 30.13 7.01 22.14
N ASN A 677 29.05 6.51 22.75
CA ASN A 677 28.89 6.41 24.21
C ASN A 677 29.37 5.07 24.85
N LEU A 678 30.00 4.17 24.10
CA LEU A 678 30.50 2.88 24.63
C LEU A 678 32.04 2.75 24.67
N LYS A 679 32.78 3.86 24.57
CA LYS A 679 34.26 3.88 24.60
C LYS A 679 34.82 4.46 25.90
N SER A 680 34.88 3.64 26.96
CA SER A 680 35.70 3.95 28.15
C SER A 680 36.19 2.71 28.92
N ASP A 681 35.34 1.71 29.19
CA ASP A 681 35.67 0.57 30.07
C ASP A 681 36.14 -0.71 29.31
N ALA A 682 37.12 -0.59 28.42
CA ALA A 682 37.62 -1.71 27.59
C ALA A 682 39.14 -1.97 27.69
N ASP A 683 39.86 -1.29 28.58
CA ASP A 683 41.33 -1.35 28.65
C ASP A 683 41.83 -2.34 29.73
N SER A 684 41.43 -3.62 29.61
CA SER A 684 42.21 -4.80 30.04
C SER A 684 41.44 -6.12 29.89
N LEU A 685 42.01 -7.07 29.13
CA LEU A 685 42.00 -8.54 29.35
C LEU A 685 42.97 -9.19 28.31
N PRO A 686 43.50 -10.40 28.54
CA PRO A 686 44.77 -10.83 27.95
C PRO A 686 44.68 -11.53 26.59
N SER A 687 45.83 -11.63 25.92
CA SER A 687 46.05 -12.45 24.73
C SER A 687 45.69 -13.94 24.96
N VAL A 688 44.62 -14.42 24.33
CA VAL A 688 44.27 -15.84 24.34
C VAL A 688 45.08 -16.59 23.28
N SER A 689 46.04 -17.38 23.74
CA SER A 689 46.81 -18.32 22.91
C SER A 689 45.91 -19.42 22.35
N SER A 690 46.32 -20.04 21.24
CA SER A 690 45.63 -21.18 20.62
C SER A 690 45.51 -22.37 21.58
N VAL A 691 44.30 -22.63 22.07
CA VAL A 691 43.94 -23.86 22.81
C VAL A 691 42.79 -24.55 22.08
N VAL A 692 43.11 -25.65 21.40
CA VAL A 692 42.10 -26.56 20.85
C VAL A 692 41.53 -27.39 22.00
N ALA A 693 40.26 -27.18 22.34
CA ALA A 693 39.58 -28.00 23.34
C ALA A 693 39.36 -29.43 22.82
N PRO A 694 39.64 -30.48 23.62
CA PRO A 694 39.47 -31.87 23.19
C PRO A 694 38.00 -32.31 23.17
N PHE A 695 37.74 -33.30 22.32
CA PHE A 695 36.45 -33.91 22.01
C PHE A 695 35.72 -34.49 23.25
N SER A 696 34.63 -33.85 23.70
CA SER A 696 33.79 -34.39 24.78
C SER A 696 32.66 -35.29 24.25
N SER A 697 32.96 -36.58 24.06
CA SER A 697 31.92 -37.58 23.75
C SER A 697 31.05 -37.85 24.98
N GLY A 698 29.78 -37.45 24.97
CA GLY A 698 28.86 -37.77 26.07
C GLY A 698 27.51 -37.06 26.06
N ASN A 699 27.36 -35.93 25.37
CA ASN A 699 26.08 -35.22 25.32
C ASN A 699 25.08 -35.91 24.38
N PHE A 700 23.96 -36.35 24.94
CA PHE A 700 22.83 -36.91 24.21
C PHE A 700 21.60 -36.01 24.31
N LEU A 701 20.86 -35.91 23.22
CA LEU A 701 19.52 -35.33 23.16
C LEU A 701 18.51 -36.48 23.20
N ILE A 702 17.60 -36.45 24.16
CA ILE A 702 16.40 -37.32 24.16
C ILE A 702 15.27 -36.48 23.58
N ASP A 703 14.76 -36.86 22.41
CA ASP A 703 13.58 -36.26 21.83
C ASP A 703 12.35 -36.70 22.61
N ARG A 704 11.65 -35.75 23.22
CA ARG A 704 10.49 -36.03 24.08
C ARG A 704 9.24 -36.45 23.30
N ARG A 705 9.25 -36.37 21.97
CA ARG A 705 8.09 -36.66 21.10
C ARG A 705 7.97 -38.14 20.77
N ASP A 706 9.09 -38.86 20.64
CA ASP A 706 9.15 -40.30 20.33
C ASP A 706 10.06 -41.11 21.28
N GLY A 707 10.80 -40.44 22.17
CA GLY A 707 11.79 -41.07 23.06
C GLY A 707 13.14 -41.38 22.38
N GLN A 708 13.32 -41.02 21.11
CA GLN A 708 14.54 -41.32 20.38
C GLN A 708 15.71 -40.52 20.95
N THR A 709 16.79 -41.23 21.28
CA THR A 709 18.04 -40.63 21.72
C THR A 709 18.97 -40.39 20.54
N TYR A 710 19.59 -39.21 20.49
CA TYR A 710 20.55 -38.80 19.47
C TYR A 710 21.84 -38.33 20.14
N ARG A 711 23.00 -38.71 19.60
CA ARG A 711 24.28 -38.09 19.97
C ARG A 711 24.32 -36.64 19.49
N THR A 712 24.88 -35.75 20.31
CA THR A 712 25.12 -34.33 19.97
C THR A 712 26.62 -33.99 20.07
N VAL A 713 27.02 -32.88 19.46
CA VAL A 713 28.40 -32.39 19.51
C VAL A 713 28.43 -30.86 19.47
N THR A 714 29.35 -30.25 20.21
CA THR A 714 29.56 -28.79 20.22
C THR A 714 30.78 -28.44 19.39
N ILE A 715 30.63 -27.51 18.45
CA ILE A 715 31.66 -27.10 17.49
C ILE A 715 31.70 -25.57 17.50
N GLY A 716 32.73 -25.00 18.10
CA GLY A 716 32.72 -23.59 18.48
C GLY A 716 31.64 -23.35 19.53
N GLU A 717 30.81 -22.33 19.33
CA GLU A 717 29.68 -22.01 20.22
C GLU A 717 28.40 -22.80 19.90
N GLN A 718 28.31 -23.38 18.69
CA GLN A 718 27.10 -24.09 18.26
C GLN A 718 27.09 -25.53 18.73
N THR A 719 25.93 -26.01 19.21
CA THR A 719 25.71 -27.43 19.51
C THR A 719 24.79 -28.05 18.47
N TRP A 720 25.27 -29.11 17.82
CA TRP A 720 24.65 -29.77 16.67
C TRP A 720 24.23 -31.20 17.02
N MET A 721 23.19 -31.71 16.35
CA MET A 721 22.97 -33.15 16.26
C MET A 721 24.14 -33.79 15.50
N ALA A 722 24.74 -34.83 16.08
CA ALA A 722 25.81 -35.61 15.47
C ALA A 722 25.28 -36.82 14.68
N GLU A 723 23.98 -37.05 14.69
CA GLU A 723 23.27 -38.01 13.86
C GLU A 723 22.23 -37.31 12.98
N ASN A 724 21.81 -37.97 11.90
CA ASN A 724 20.65 -37.53 11.13
C ASN A 724 19.37 -37.85 11.93
N LEU A 725 18.36 -36.99 11.80
CA LEU A 725 17.09 -37.10 12.53
C LEU A 725 16.33 -38.40 12.16
N LYS A 726 15.68 -39.02 13.14
CA LYS A 726 14.94 -40.29 13.03
C LYS A 726 13.44 -40.16 13.37
N TYR A 727 13.00 -38.99 13.82
CA TYR A 727 11.62 -38.68 14.24
C TYR A 727 10.61 -38.94 13.11
N LYS A 728 9.62 -39.82 13.34
CA LYS A 728 8.65 -40.22 12.31
C LYS A 728 7.50 -39.22 12.19
N THR A 729 7.42 -38.56 11.04
CA THR A 729 6.24 -37.78 10.60
C THR A 729 5.44 -38.51 9.51
N GLU A 730 4.31 -37.94 9.09
CA GLU A 730 3.33 -38.50 8.14
C GLU A 730 3.97 -38.86 6.78
N PHE A 731 4.83 -37.98 6.25
CA PHE A 731 5.46 -38.12 4.92
C PHE A 731 6.95 -38.50 4.98
N SER A 732 7.54 -38.63 6.17
CA SER A 732 8.96 -39.00 6.32
C SER A 732 9.24 -40.45 5.88
N THR A 733 10.21 -40.66 5.00
CA THR A 733 10.49 -41.95 4.35
C THR A 733 11.77 -42.64 4.84
N CYS A 734 11.88 -43.93 4.51
CA CYS A 734 13.09 -44.75 4.61
C CYS A 734 13.47 -45.24 3.21
N HIS A 735 14.69 -45.73 3.02
CA HIS A 735 15.03 -46.46 1.79
C HIS A 735 14.35 -47.84 1.78
N LYS A 736 14.39 -48.55 0.64
CA LYS A 736 13.78 -49.89 0.46
C LYS A 736 14.25 -50.96 1.45
N ASP A 737 15.37 -50.74 2.14
CA ASP A 737 15.91 -51.57 3.21
C ASP A 737 15.33 -51.14 4.59
N PRO A 738 14.66 -52.03 5.35
CA PRO A 738 14.01 -51.67 6.62
C PRO A 738 14.91 -50.97 7.65
N ASP A 739 16.18 -51.40 7.76
CA ASP A 739 17.12 -50.85 8.74
C ASP A 739 17.75 -49.52 8.30
N SER A 740 17.50 -49.08 7.07
CA SER A 740 18.08 -47.86 6.50
C SER A 740 17.79 -46.61 7.34
N CYS A 741 16.59 -46.51 7.93
CA CYS A 741 16.21 -45.40 8.80
C CYS A 741 16.98 -45.39 10.14
N ALA A 742 17.29 -46.55 10.71
CA ALA A 742 18.13 -46.65 11.92
C ALA A 742 19.58 -46.21 11.63
N LYS A 743 20.07 -46.55 10.42
CA LYS A 743 21.43 -46.30 9.95
C LYS A 743 21.69 -44.88 9.45
N TYR A 744 20.77 -44.30 8.66
CA TYR A 744 20.99 -43.03 7.94
C TYR A 744 20.06 -41.88 8.39
N GLY A 745 19.14 -42.11 9.33
CA GLY A 745 18.04 -41.18 9.59
C GLY A 745 16.86 -41.39 8.65
N ARG A 746 15.75 -40.68 8.89
CA ARG A 746 14.65 -40.59 7.91
C ARG A 746 14.97 -39.53 6.86
N LEU A 747 14.37 -39.66 5.69
CA LEU A 747 14.34 -38.59 4.70
C LEU A 747 13.03 -37.82 4.85
N TYR A 748 13.11 -36.49 4.74
CA TYR A 748 12.00 -35.55 4.93
C TYR A 748 11.85 -34.73 3.67
N GLU A 749 10.60 -34.46 3.28
CA GLU A 749 10.28 -33.39 2.34
C GLU A 749 10.39 -32.03 3.04
N TRP A 750 10.54 -30.95 2.27
CA TRP A 750 10.70 -29.59 2.82
C TRP A 750 9.56 -29.19 3.78
N GLY A 751 8.32 -29.61 3.49
CA GLY A 751 7.13 -29.39 4.33
C GLY A 751 7.32 -29.87 5.78
N GLU A 752 7.93 -31.03 5.94
CA GLU A 752 8.13 -31.68 7.23
C GLU A 752 9.43 -31.20 7.89
N ALA A 753 10.48 -31.00 7.10
CA ALA A 753 11.85 -30.80 7.55
C ALA A 753 12.04 -29.63 8.52
N TYR A 754 11.34 -28.52 8.29
CA TYR A 754 11.43 -27.30 9.09
C TYR A 754 10.94 -27.50 10.54
N ASN A 755 9.91 -28.32 10.75
CA ASN A 755 9.36 -28.66 12.07
C ASN A 755 9.84 -30.02 12.59
N ALA A 756 10.68 -30.72 11.83
CA ALA A 756 11.15 -32.03 12.23
C ALA A 756 12.07 -31.96 13.47
N CYS A 757 12.71 -30.81 13.72
CA CYS A 757 13.53 -30.60 14.92
C CYS A 757 12.69 -30.50 16.22
N PRO A 758 13.20 -31.02 17.36
CA PRO A 758 12.51 -30.89 18.66
C PRO A 758 12.67 -29.50 19.27
N ALA A 759 11.84 -29.18 20.26
CA ALA A 759 11.92 -27.91 20.99
C ALA A 759 13.34 -27.66 21.56
N ASP A 760 13.73 -26.39 21.63
CA ASP A 760 15.09 -25.86 21.90
C ASP A 760 16.14 -26.12 20.78
N TRP A 761 15.72 -26.70 19.65
CA TRP A 761 16.52 -26.90 18.44
C TRP A 761 15.75 -26.42 17.21
N HIS A 762 16.47 -26.06 16.15
CA HIS A 762 15.88 -25.65 14.87
C HIS A 762 16.56 -26.33 13.67
N LEU A 763 15.87 -26.29 12.52
CA LEU A 763 16.48 -26.61 11.25
C LEU A 763 17.51 -25.51 10.92
N PRO A 764 18.79 -25.83 10.65
CA PRO A 764 19.83 -24.81 10.56
C PRO A 764 19.59 -23.83 9.42
N THR A 765 19.95 -22.57 9.64
CA THR A 765 19.99 -21.54 8.60
C THR A 765 21.30 -21.60 7.82
N GLU A 766 21.37 -20.88 6.69
CA GLU A 766 22.66 -20.63 6.03
C GLU A 766 23.67 -19.91 6.96
N GLU A 767 23.24 -19.05 7.89
CA GLU A 767 24.11 -18.45 8.91
C GLU A 767 24.73 -19.52 9.82
N ASP A 768 23.93 -20.49 10.26
CA ASP A 768 24.41 -21.55 11.15
C ASP A 768 25.48 -22.41 10.49
N TRP A 769 25.22 -22.84 9.26
CA TRP A 769 26.18 -23.58 8.46
C TRP A 769 27.44 -22.76 8.16
N ASN A 770 27.31 -21.47 7.83
CA ASN A 770 28.45 -20.58 7.61
C ASN A 770 29.30 -20.40 8.88
N THR A 771 28.67 -20.30 10.04
CA THR A 771 29.32 -20.26 11.36
C THR A 771 30.10 -21.54 11.64
N LEU A 772 29.50 -22.71 11.36
CA LEU A 772 30.18 -24.00 11.46
C LEU A 772 31.39 -24.09 10.51
N PHE A 773 31.25 -23.65 9.25
CA PHE A 773 32.33 -23.69 8.26
C PHE A 773 33.49 -22.74 8.60
N ALA A 774 33.19 -21.54 9.10
CA ALA A 774 34.21 -20.62 9.62
C ALA A 774 34.95 -21.24 10.81
N THR A 775 34.22 -21.81 11.77
CA THR A 775 34.77 -22.45 12.99
C THR A 775 35.75 -23.59 12.67
N ILE A 776 35.42 -24.46 11.72
CA ILE A 776 36.30 -25.59 11.34
C ILE A 776 37.43 -25.19 10.36
N GLY A 777 37.51 -23.91 9.98
CA GLY A 777 38.52 -23.35 9.08
C GLY A 777 38.30 -23.65 7.59
N ALA A 778 37.08 -24.01 7.18
CA ALA A 778 36.76 -24.32 5.78
C ALA A 778 36.67 -23.04 4.93
N LYS A 779 37.27 -23.04 3.74
CA LYS A 779 37.44 -21.83 2.93
C LYS A 779 36.50 -21.83 1.74
N TYR A 780 35.60 -20.84 1.69
CA TYR A 780 34.68 -20.65 0.57
C TYR A 780 35.41 -20.30 -0.73
N ARG A 781 34.97 -20.90 -1.83
CA ARG A 781 35.42 -20.64 -3.20
C ARG A 781 34.24 -20.70 -4.16
N LYS A 782 34.18 -19.77 -5.12
CA LYS A 782 33.01 -19.54 -6.01
C LYS A 782 32.56 -20.78 -6.83
N TYR A 783 33.41 -21.78 -7.03
CA TYR A 783 33.10 -23.03 -7.76
C TYR A 783 33.30 -24.31 -6.93
N ASP A 784 34.08 -24.25 -5.84
CA ASP A 784 34.35 -25.41 -4.97
C ASP A 784 33.47 -25.42 -3.71
N GLY A 785 32.73 -24.34 -3.40
CA GLY A 785 32.05 -24.17 -2.12
C GLY A 785 33.03 -24.05 -0.95
N PHE A 786 32.65 -24.57 0.22
CA PHE A 786 33.48 -24.61 1.42
C PHE A 786 34.48 -25.77 1.35
N LEU A 787 35.66 -25.49 0.81
CA LEU A 787 36.73 -26.46 0.69
C LEU A 787 37.32 -26.77 2.08
N GLY A 788 37.43 -28.07 2.40
CA GLY A 788 37.84 -28.58 3.71
C GLY A 788 36.67 -29.04 4.57
N ALA A 789 35.47 -28.46 4.41
CA ALA A 789 34.30 -28.85 5.22
C ALA A 789 33.91 -30.31 5.00
N GLY A 790 33.89 -30.78 3.75
CA GLY A 790 33.59 -32.18 3.43
C GLY A 790 34.62 -33.16 3.98
N GLU A 791 35.90 -32.78 4.03
CA GLU A 791 36.94 -33.63 4.65
C GLU A 791 36.77 -33.73 6.18
N LYS A 792 36.37 -32.64 6.83
CA LYS A 792 36.29 -32.51 8.29
C LYS A 792 34.99 -33.02 8.91
N LEU A 793 33.86 -32.94 8.19
CA LEU A 793 32.52 -33.24 8.71
C LEU A 793 31.93 -34.58 8.26
N LYS A 794 32.42 -35.17 7.15
CA LYS A 794 31.97 -36.50 6.71
C LYS A 794 32.40 -37.59 7.71
N SER A 795 31.54 -38.58 7.90
CA SER A 795 31.81 -39.74 8.76
C SER A 795 33.05 -40.53 8.31
N LYS A 796 33.73 -41.17 9.28
CA LYS A 796 34.91 -42.03 9.06
C LYS A 796 34.62 -43.29 8.23
N SER A 797 33.34 -43.64 8.07
CA SER A 797 32.86 -44.81 7.35
C SER A 797 31.49 -44.54 6.72
N GLY A 798 31.15 -45.30 5.68
CA GLY A 798 29.84 -45.26 5.01
C GLY A 798 29.86 -44.62 3.62
N TRP A 799 30.94 -43.94 3.23
CA TRP A 799 31.11 -43.35 1.91
C TRP A 799 31.84 -44.32 0.96
N LEU A 800 31.33 -44.46 -0.26
CA LEU A 800 31.92 -45.22 -1.36
C LEU A 800 33.16 -44.50 -1.91
N GLY A 801 33.97 -45.19 -2.74
CA GLY A 801 35.03 -44.55 -3.54
C GLY A 801 36.10 -43.79 -2.76
N ASN A 802 36.49 -44.30 -1.58
CA ASN A 802 37.39 -43.62 -0.63
C ASN A 802 36.90 -42.24 -0.12
N GLY A 803 35.61 -41.93 -0.27
CA GLY A 803 35.05 -40.62 0.03
C GLY A 803 34.79 -40.29 1.50
N ASN A 804 35.24 -41.13 2.45
CA ASN A 804 35.04 -40.91 3.89
C ASN A 804 35.74 -39.62 4.36
N GLY A 805 35.23 -39.04 5.45
CA GLY A 805 35.89 -37.91 6.11
C GLY A 805 36.78 -38.35 7.27
N THR A 806 37.47 -37.36 7.84
CA THR A 806 38.20 -37.50 9.10
C THR A 806 37.29 -37.51 10.32
N ASP A 807 36.08 -36.94 10.19
CA ASP A 807 35.14 -36.68 11.28
C ASP A 807 35.82 -35.99 12.48
N GLU A 808 36.69 -35.01 12.18
CA GLU A 808 37.57 -34.28 13.10
C GLU A 808 36.79 -33.63 14.25
N TYR A 809 35.56 -33.18 13.96
CA TYR A 809 34.67 -32.48 14.89
C TYR A 809 33.48 -33.35 15.33
N GLY A 810 33.47 -34.65 15.04
CA GLY A 810 32.45 -35.59 15.53
C GLY A 810 31.05 -35.41 14.96
N PHE A 811 30.92 -34.59 13.92
CA PHE A 811 29.67 -34.28 13.23
C PHE A 811 29.07 -35.49 12.52
N SER A 812 29.90 -36.41 12.01
CA SER A 812 29.47 -37.69 11.43
C SER A 812 28.41 -37.55 10.33
N ALA A 813 28.64 -36.71 9.33
CA ALA A 813 27.74 -36.62 8.18
C ALA A 813 27.77 -37.93 7.36
N LEU A 814 26.63 -38.62 7.31
CA LEU A 814 26.41 -39.88 6.61
C LEU A 814 25.79 -39.65 5.22
N PRO A 815 26.17 -40.44 4.20
CA PRO A 815 25.71 -40.26 2.82
C PRO A 815 24.36 -40.95 2.59
N ALA A 816 23.29 -40.33 3.08
CA ALA A 816 21.93 -40.83 2.95
C ALA A 816 21.35 -40.68 1.52
N GLY A 817 22.00 -39.96 0.60
CA GLY A 817 21.45 -39.69 -0.73
C GLY A 817 20.13 -38.90 -0.68
N THR A 818 19.25 -39.17 -1.66
CA THR A 818 17.88 -38.66 -1.71
C THR A 818 16.88 -39.79 -2.01
N SER A 819 15.59 -39.53 -1.76
CA SER A 819 14.47 -40.26 -2.37
C SER A 819 13.65 -39.31 -3.24
N ASN A 820 13.08 -39.82 -4.34
CA ASN A 820 12.36 -39.03 -5.33
C ASN A 820 11.00 -39.67 -5.67
N TYR A 821 9.93 -39.01 -5.24
CA TYR A 821 8.53 -39.44 -5.42
C TYR A 821 8.15 -39.77 -6.87
N TYR A 822 8.75 -39.09 -7.86
CA TYR A 822 8.43 -39.29 -9.28
C TYR A 822 8.87 -40.64 -9.85
N SER A 823 9.71 -41.40 -9.13
CA SER A 823 10.31 -42.65 -9.63
C SER A 823 9.45 -43.90 -9.39
N GLU A 824 8.72 -43.96 -8.27
CA GLU A 824 7.85 -45.09 -7.92
C GLU A 824 6.66 -45.20 -8.89
N VAL A 825 6.12 -44.05 -9.31
CA VAL A 825 5.03 -43.91 -10.28
C VAL A 825 5.31 -44.59 -11.63
N ILE A 826 6.58 -44.68 -12.03
CA ILE A 826 6.99 -45.22 -13.35
C ILE A 826 7.59 -46.64 -13.26
N GLN A 827 7.59 -47.26 -12.09
CA GLN A 827 8.32 -48.52 -11.81
C GLN A 827 9.80 -48.46 -12.21
N SER A 828 10.43 -47.28 -12.10
CA SER A 828 11.85 -47.12 -12.39
C SER A 828 12.71 -47.82 -11.32
N PRO A 829 13.83 -48.50 -11.66
CA PRO A 829 14.67 -49.15 -10.66
C PRO A 829 15.22 -48.19 -9.59
N ASP A 830 15.67 -47.01 -10.04
CA ASP A 830 16.53 -46.08 -9.31
C ASP A 830 15.75 -45.08 -8.44
N VAL A 831 14.93 -45.61 -7.54
CA VAL A 831 14.07 -44.82 -6.62
C VAL A 831 14.86 -44.00 -5.60
N HIS A 832 16.12 -44.38 -5.33
CA HIS A 832 16.99 -43.73 -4.35
C HIS A 832 18.34 -43.44 -5.00
N GLN A 833 18.79 -42.18 -4.95
CA GLN A 833 20.00 -41.74 -5.65
C GLN A 833 21.08 -41.26 -4.67
N GLY A 834 22.33 -41.65 -4.94
CA GLY A 834 23.51 -41.18 -4.20
C GLY A 834 23.68 -41.72 -2.78
N VAL A 835 22.97 -42.79 -2.37
CA VAL A 835 23.24 -43.47 -1.08
C VAL A 835 24.66 -44.02 -1.09
N GLY A 836 25.46 -43.68 -0.08
CA GLY A 836 26.90 -43.98 -0.06
C GLY A 836 27.77 -42.97 -0.84
N GLU A 837 27.20 -42.13 -1.70
CA GLU A 837 27.94 -41.17 -2.52
C GLU A 837 27.75 -39.72 -2.09
N LYS A 838 26.60 -39.35 -1.54
CA LYS A 838 26.25 -37.97 -1.21
C LYS A 838 25.45 -37.86 0.08
N ALA A 839 25.73 -36.81 0.85
CA ALA A 839 24.90 -36.38 1.97
C ALA A 839 24.21 -35.07 1.61
N TYR A 840 22.91 -35.01 1.89
CA TYR A 840 22.04 -33.88 1.60
C TYR A 840 21.34 -33.47 2.89
N PHE A 841 21.51 -32.21 3.31
CA PHE A 841 20.90 -31.67 4.53
C PHE A 841 20.05 -30.46 4.21
N TRP A 842 18.77 -30.46 4.64
CA TRP A 842 17.93 -29.27 4.53
C TRP A 842 18.53 -28.09 5.31
N SER A 843 18.33 -26.89 4.75
CA SER A 843 18.77 -25.61 5.30
C SER A 843 17.70 -24.54 5.06
N VAL A 844 17.50 -23.64 6.01
CA VAL A 844 16.66 -22.45 5.78
C VAL A 844 17.50 -21.43 4.99
N SER A 845 17.01 -21.04 3.82
CA SER A 845 17.63 -19.97 3.03
C SER A 845 17.20 -18.60 3.55
N VAL A 846 18.12 -17.64 3.51
CA VAL A 846 17.87 -16.23 3.89
C VAL A 846 17.27 -15.41 2.75
N ASN A 847 17.19 -15.95 1.53
CA ASN A 847 16.61 -15.26 0.38
C ASN A 847 15.07 -15.31 0.43
N PRO A 848 14.35 -14.17 0.42
CA PRO A 848 12.88 -14.15 0.50
C PRO A 848 12.18 -15.01 -0.57
N SER A 849 12.76 -15.11 -1.77
CA SER A 849 12.20 -15.85 -2.91
C SER A 849 12.26 -17.37 -2.77
N PHE A 850 13.18 -17.91 -1.95
CA PHE A 850 13.39 -19.35 -1.80
C PHE A 850 13.58 -19.68 -0.32
N SER A 851 12.62 -20.37 0.31
CA SER A 851 12.78 -20.76 1.72
C SER A 851 13.69 -21.98 1.91
N ASN A 852 13.78 -22.84 0.89
CA ASN A 852 14.46 -24.11 0.90
C ASN A 852 15.83 -24.05 0.22
N ALA A 853 16.90 -24.10 1.02
CA ALA A 853 18.23 -24.47 0.57
C ALA A 853 18.55 -25.88 1.06
N TYR A 854 19.59 -26.51 0.49
CA TYR A 854 20.20 -27.68 1.10
C TYR A 854 21.71 -27.71 0.90
N LEU A 855 22.40 -28.25 1.91
CA LEU A 855 23.83 -28.48 1.87
C LEU A 855 24.12 -29.85 1.25
N ILE A 856 25.06 -29.88 0.29
CA ILE A 856 25.57 -31.08 -0.36
C ILE A 856 27.01 -31.34 0.12
N MET A 857 27.30 -32.59 0.47
CA MET A 857 28.66 -33.13 0.56
C MET A 857 28.76 -34.39 -0.32
N GLU A 858 29.86 -34.53 -1.07
CA GLU A 858 30.01 -35.56 -2.10
C GLU A 858 31.24 -36.46 -1.84
N SER A 859 31.14 -37.73 -2.22
CA SER A 859 32.27 -38.67 -2.28
C SER A 859 33.33 -38.20 -3.28
N GLY A 860 34.58 -38.63 -3.10
CA GLY A 860 35.75 -38.15 -3.83
C GLY A 860 36.13 -36.68 -3.59
N THR A 861 35.23 -35.85 -3.06
CA THR A 861 35.46 -34.42 -2.81
C THR A 861 35.75 -34.10 -1.34
N LYS A 862 36.41 -32.96 -1.13
CA LYS A 862 36.70 -32.37 0.19
C LYS A 862 35.79 -31.17 0.54
N ARG A 863 34.73 -30.92 -0.25
CA ARG A 863 33.87 -29.74 -0.15
C ARG A 863 32.53 -30.00 0.52
N ALA A 864 31.93 -28.94 1.05
CA ALA A 864 30.48 -28.82 1.25
C ALA A 864 29.98 -27.58 0.50
N TYR A 865 28.79 -27.60 -0.09
CA TYR A 865 28.24 -26.45 -0.82
C TYR A 865 26.71 -26.44 -0.84
N PHE A 866 26.11 -25.26 -0.96
CA PHE A 866 24.66 -25.10 -1.02
C PHE A 866 24.09 -25.26 -2.43
N ALA A 867 22.85 -25.73 -2.51
CA ALA A 867 21.98 -25.66 -3.68
C ALA A 867 20.56 -25.27 -3.26
N VAL A 868 19.77 -24.75 -4.20
CA VAL A 868 18.35 -24.42 -3.98
C VAL A 868 17.51 -25.69 -4.04
N GLY A 869 16.52 -25.79 -3.15
CA GLY A 869 15.56 -26.88 -3.07
C GLY A 869 14.80 -27.15 -4.37
N ARG A 870 14.42 -28.41 -4.57
CA ARG A 870 13.27 -28.78 -5.42
C ARG A 870 12.25 -29.44 -4.50
N ASP A 871 10.99 -29.06 -4.65
CA ASP A 871 9.95 -29.35 -3.64
C ASP A 871 9.51 -30.83 -3.56
N TYR A 872 10.14 -31.71 -4.36
CA TYR A 872 9.80 -33.14 -4.51
C TYR A 872 10.96 -34.10 -4.17
N ASP A 873 12.13 -33.58 -3.77
CA ASP A 873 13.25 -34.41 -3.28
C ASP A 873 13.15 -34.55 -1.75
N ALA A 874 13.15 -35.78 -1.23
CA ALA A 874 13.22 -36.03 0.21
C ALA A 874 14.68 -36.27 0.64
N ILE A 875 15.17 -35.51 1.63
CA ILE A 875 16.58 -35.51 2.10
C ILE A 875 16.68 -35.46 3.64
N SER A 876 17.89 -35.58 4.19
CA SER A 876 18.09 -35.68 5.65
C SER A 876 17.89 -34.34 6.38
N VAL A 877 17.43 -34.43 7.63
CA VAL A 877 17.44 -33.33 8.60
C VAL A 877 18.52 -33.56 9.65
N ARG A 878 19.12 -32.46 10.11
CA ARG A 878 20.09 -32.43 11.21
C ARG A 878 19.97 -31.08 11.92
N CYS A 879 19.60 -31.09 13.18
CA CYS A 879 19.24 -29.87 13.91
C CYS A 879 20.44 -29.23 14.62
N VAL A 880 20.35 -27.92 14.83
CA VAL A 880 21.27 -27.13 15.67
C VAL A 880 20.50 -26.53 16.84
N LYS A 881 21.15 -26.40 18.00
CA LYS A 881 20.54 -25.93 19.24
C LYS A 881 20.45 -24.40 19.25
N ASN A 882 19.36 -23.87 19.80
CA ASN A 882 19.11 -22.43 19.86
C ASN A 882 20.19 -21.68 20.69
N LYS A 883 20.63 -20.50 20.22
CA LYS A 883 21.55 -19.62 20.95
C LYS A 883 20.93 -19.18 22.30
N PRO A 884 21.65 -19.17 23.43
CA PRO A 884 21.10 -18.72 24.71
C PRO A 884 20.74 -17.21 24.67
N LEU A 885 19.51 -16.86 25.05
CA LEU A 885 19.06 -15.48 25.13
C LEU A 885 19.65 -14.78 26.36
N GLN A 886 20.27 -13.60 26.18
CA GLN A 886 20.59 -12.74 27.31
C GLN A 886 19.32 -12.04 27.81
N ASN A 887 19.08 -12.17 29.13
CA ASN A 887 17.98 -11.62 29.93
C ASN A 887 17.01 -10.60 29.28
N LYS A 888 16.00 -11.12 28.58
CA LYS A 888 14.61 -10.74 28.87
C LYS A 888 13.89 -11.94 29.46
N THR A 889 12.95 -11.67 30.37
CA THR A 889 12.37 -12.67 31.28
C THR A 889 11.69 -13.80 30.52
N SER A 890 11.83 -15.03 31.01
CA SER A 890 11.35 -16.25 30.35
C SER A 890 9.83 -16.23 30.08
N SER A 891 9.44 -16.30 28.80
CA SER A 891 8.13 -16.86 28.45
C SER A 891 8.26 -18.38 28.39
N ALA A 892 7.41 -19.09 29.13
CA ALA A 892 7.25 -20.52 28.96
C ALA A 892 6.60 -20.85 27.60
N THR A 893 6.61 -22.13 27.23
CA THR A 893 5.90 -22.66 26.06
C THR A 893 4.41 -22.31 26.11
N VAL A 894 3.95 -21.45 25.21
CA VAL A 894 2.52 -21.16 25.04
C VAL A 894 1.89 -22.33 24.26
N PRO A 895 0.89 -23.04 24.81
CA PRO A 895 0.16 -24.08 24.07
C PRO A 895 -0.80 -23.44 23.05
N VAL A 896 -1.27 -24.24 22.08
CA VAL A 896 -2.20 -23.82 21.02
C VAL A 896 -3.57 -23.40 21.61
N SER A 897 -3.70 -22.14 22.06
CA SER A 897 -4.95 -21.57 22.61
C SER A 897 -4.93 -20.06 22.90
N SER A 898 -4.23 -19.21 22.13
CA SER A 898 -4.30 -17.74 22.29
C SER A 898 -4.57 -16.95 21.00
N VAL A 899 -5.38 -17.52 20.11
CA VAL A 899 -6.03 -16.79 19.02
C VAL A 899 -7.03 -15.80 19.63
N VAL A 900 -6.62 -14.54 19.75
CA VAL A 900 -7.54 -13.45 20.11
C VAL A 900 -8.32 -13.08 18.86
N LYS A 901 -9.64 -13.25 18.92
CA LYS A 901 -10.57 -12.88 17.84
C LYS A 901 -11.20 -11.54 18.18
N ASP A 902 -11.13 -10.61 17.25
CA ASP A 902 -11.73 -9.27 17.36
C ASP A 902 -12.30 -8.86 16.00
N SER A 903 -13.00 -7.74 15.92
CA SER A 903 -13.58 -7.21 14.67
C SER A 903 -13.12 -5.80 14.37
N LEU A 904 -12.52 -5.61 13.20
CA LEU A 904 -12.31 -4.29 12.64
C LEU A 904 -13.59 -3.82 11.95
N VAL A 905 -14.04 -2.61 12.27
CA VAL A 905 -14.98 -1.86 11.42
C VAL A 905 -14.15 -0.95 10.53
N ASP A 906 -14.21 -1.15 9.22
CA ASP A 906 -13.59 -0.23 8.26
C ASP A 906 -14.48 1.00 8.11
N ASN A 907 -14.01 2.14 8.60
CA ASN A 907 -14.79 3.38 8.65
C ASN A 907 -15.00 4.03 7.27
N ARG A 908 -14.49 3.44 6.18
CA ARG A 908 -14.61 3.97 4.80
C ARG A 908 -15.81 3.41 4.05
N ASP A 909 -16.17 2.15 4.31
CA ASP A 909 -17.28 1.43 3.68
C ASP A 909 -18.29 0.83 4.70
N GLY A 910 -17.94 0.81 5.99
CA GLY A 910 -18.72 0.17 7.05
C GLY A 910 -18.56 -1.35 7.12
N GLN A 911 -17.66 -1.94 6.33
CA GLN A 911 -17.44 -3.38 6.28
C GLN A 911 -16.79 -3.84 7.59
N VAL A 912 -17.47 -4.76 8.27
CA VAL A 912 -16.90 -5.44 9.44
C VAL A 912 -16.05 -6.61 8.95
N TYR A 913 -14.77 -6.60 9.30
CA TYR A 913 -13.82 -7.68 9.03
C TYR A 913 -13.50 -8.39 10.35
N LYS A 914 -13.59 -9.73 10.37
CA LYS A 914 -13.00 -10.51 11.45
C LYS A 914 -11.48 -10.36 11.43
N THR A 915 -10.88 -10.30 12.60
CA THR A 915 -9.44 -10.17 12.80
C THR A 915 -8.96 -11.20 13.81
N VAL A 916 -7.69 -11.56 13.71
CA VAL A 916 -7.08 -12.65 14.46
C VAL A 916 -5.64 -12.30 14.85
N LYS A 917 -5.34 -12.37 16.14
CA LYS A 917 -3.95 -12.26 16.63
C LYS A 917 -3.23 -13.60 16.50
N ILE A 918 -2.13 -13.61 15.75
CA ILE A 918 -1.28 -14.78 15.49
C ILE A 918 0.16 -14.37 15.79
N GLY A 919 0.74 -14.97 16.83
CA GLY A 919 2.05 -14.53 17.36
C GLY A 919 1.99 -13.09 17.86
N SER A 920 2.91 -12.24 17.39
CA SER A 920 2.96 -10.82 17.72
C SER A 920 1.91 -9.98 16.97
N GLN A 921 1.52 -10.39 15.76
CA GLN A 921 0.76 -9.59 14.81
C GLN A 921 -0.74 -9.83 14.87
N THR A 922 -1.54 -8.80 14.56
CA THR A 922 -2.99 -8.91 14.38
C THR A 922 -3.32 -8.82 12.89
N TRP A 923 -3.94 -9.85 12.33
CA TRP A 923 -4.24 -9.97 10.90
C TRP A 923 -5.74 -9.86 10.65
N MET A 924 -6.15 -9.37 9.47
CA MET A 924 -7.49 -9.66 8.97
C MET A 924 -7.61 -11.18 8.76
N ALA A 925 -8.69 -11.78 9.27
CA ALA A 925 -9.08 -13.18 9.04
C ALA A 925 -9.81 -13.35 7.70
N GLN A 926 -10.36 -12.26 7.15
CA GLN A 926 -11.03 -12.23 5.86
C GLN A 926 -10.17 -11.49 4.83
N ASN A 927 -10.44 -11.74 3.55
CA ASN A 927 -9.88 -10.96 2.46
C ASN A 927 -10.54 -9.57 2.45
N LEU A 928 -9.79 -8.54 2.11
CA LEU A 928 -10.29 -7.17 2.00
C LEU A 928 -11.36 -7.05 0.90
N ASN A 929 -12.43 -6.30 1.18
CA ASN A 929 -13.62 -6.16 0.36
C ASN A 929 -13.98 -4.68 0.05
N TYR A 930 -13.06 -3.76 0.33
CA TYR A 930 -13.20 -2.32 0.09
C TYR A 930 -13.18 -2.01 -1.42
N GLU A 931 -14.22 -1.36 -1.95
CA GLU A 931 -14.30 -1.07 -3.39
C GLU A 931 -13.41 0.13 -3.79
N THR A 932 -12.46 -0.12 -4.69
CA THR A 932 -11.65 0.92 -5.36
C THR A 932 -11.90 0.93 -6.87
N ASN A 933 -11.63 2.07 -7.53
CA ASN A 933 -11.86 2.28 -8.97
C ASN A 933 -11.32 1.15 -9.87
N ASP A 934 -10.17 0.58 -9.54
CA ASP A 934 -9.56 -0.51 -10.30
C ASP A 934 -9.69 -1.90 -9.66
N SER A 935 -10.33 -2.03 -8.48
CA SER A 935 -10.68 -3.35 -7.93
C SER A 935 -11.75 -4.06 -8.75
N ARG A 936 -11.72 -5.40 -8.79
CA ARG A 936 -12.73 -6.22 -9.49
C ARG A 936 -13.10 -7.46 -8.68
N CYS A 937 -14.32 -7.95 -8.82
CA CYS A 937 -14.74 -9.22 -8.22
C CYS A 937 -14.28 -10.42 -9.06
N TYR A 938 -14.19 -11.60 -8.45
CA TYR A 938 -13.91 -12.84 -9.21
C TYR A 938 -15.00 -13.06 -10.26
N LYS A 939 -14.60 -13.47 -11.48
CA LYS A 939 -15.45 -13.54 -12.69
C LYS A 939 -16.10 -12.20 -13.11
N ASN A 940 -15.67 -11.06 -12.56
CA ASN A 940 -16.36 -9.76 -12.62
C ASN A 940 -17.80 -9.80 -12.05
N ASP A 941 -18.11 -10.80 -11.23
CA ASP A 941 -19.42 -11.04 -10.62
C ASP A 941 -19.36 -10.61 -9.15
N TYR A 942 -20.15 -9.60 -8.81
CA TYR A 942 -20.20 -8.97 -7.49
C TYR A 942 -20.53 -9.93 -6.34
N HIS A 943 -21.29 -10.98 -6.61
CA HIS A 943 -21.68 -11.96 -5.60
C HIS A 943 -20.47 -12.78 -5.13
N ASN A 944 -19.38 -12.79 -5.90
CA ASN A 944 -18.10 -13.35 -5.48
C ASN A 944 -17.27 -12.40 -4.60
N CYS A 945 -17.49 -11.09 -4.60
CA CYS A 945 -16.76 -10.19 -3.69
C CYS A 945 -17.13 -10.47 -2.23
N SER A 946 -18.43 -10.54 -1.89
CA SER A 946 -18.89 -10.93 -0.54
C SER A 946 -18.40 -12.31 -0.08
N LYS A 947 -17.97 -13.17 -1.01
CA LYS A 947 -17.39 -14.50 -0.74
C LYS A 947 -15.86 -14.49 -0.63
N TYR A 948 -15.16 -13.70 -1.44
CA TYR A 948 -13.71 -13.83 -1.67
C TYR A 948 -12.90 -12.54 -1.46
N GLY A 949 -13.55 -11.42 -1.17
CA GLY A 949 -12.97 -10.08 -1.22
C GLY A 949 -12.87 -9.53 -2.65
N HIS A 950 -12.47 -8.27 -2.75
CA HIS A 950 -12.12 -7.62 -4.02
C HIS A 950 -10.71 -8.06 -4.48
N PHE A 951 -10.48 -8.04 -5.79
CA PHE A 951 -9.16 -8.25 -6.40
C PHE A 951 -8.62 -6.90 -6.84
N TYR A 952 -7.49 -6.51 -6.27
CA TYR A 952 -6.87 -5.21 -6.48
C TYR A 952 -5.73 -5.35 -7.48
N THR A 953 -5.49 -4.31 -8.31
CA THR A 953 -4.16 -4.11 -8.88
C THR A 953 -3.19 -3.81 -7.74
N TRP A 954 -1.88 -4.01 -7.93
CA TRP A 954 -0.93 -3.75 -6.84
C TRP A 954 -0.93 -2.28 -6.39
N ILE A 955 -1.12 -1.33 -7.33
CA ILE A 955 -1.19 0.12 -7.08
C ILE A 955 -2.42 0.52 -6.24
N ASP A 956 -3.54 -0.21 -6.38
CA ASP A 956 -4.70 -0.07 -5.49
C ASP A 956 -4.43 -0.77 -4.15
N ALA A 957 -3.80 -1.95 -4.16
CA ALA A 957 -3.52 -2.75 -2.96
C ALA A 957 -2.70 -1.99 -1.91
N GLU A 958 -1.70 -1.20 -2.32
CA GLU A 958 -0.92 -0.31 -1.44
C GLU A 958 -1.79 0.66 -0.61
N LYS A 959 -2.99 1.00 -1.10
CA LYS A 959 -3.91 1.99 -0.52
C LYS A 959 -5.24 1.38 -0.06
N ALA A 960 -5.41 0.07 -0.28
CA ALA A 960 -6.68 -0.60 -0.08
C ALA A 960 -6.95 -0.82 1.42
N CYS A 961 -5.93 -0.98 2.25
CA CYS A 961 -6.10 -1.19 3.70
C CYS A 961 -6.60 0.08 4.44
N PRO A 962 -7.43 -0.08 5.49
CA PRO A 962 -7.94 1.04 6.30
C PRO A 962 -6.91 1.57 7.30
N ALA A 963 -7.04 2.82 7.75
CA ALA A 963 -6.12 3.42 8.71
C ALA A 963 -5.97 2.59 10.01
N GLY A 964 -4.74 2.46 10.51
CA GLY A 964 -4.39 1.50 11.56
C GLY A 964 -4.05 0.10 11.04
N TRP A 965 -4.09 -0.11 9.71
CA TRP A 965 -3.77 -1.35 9.02
C TRP A 965 -3.09 -1.06 7.69
N HIS A 966 -2.13 -1.90 7.29
CA HIS A 966 -1.42 -1.76 6.02
C HIS A 966 -1.39 -3.06 5.21
N LEU A 967 -0.94 -2.95 3.96
CA LEU A 967 -0.67 -4.09 3.09
C LEU A 967 0.63 -4.76 3.59
N PRO A 968 0.58 -6.01 4.10
CA PRO A 968 1.74 -6.64 4.73
C PRO A 968 2.93 -6.85 3.80
N ASP A 969 4.14 -6.68 4.33
CA ASP A 969 5.40 -6.91 3.60
C ASP A 969 5.88 -8.38 3.66
N THR A 970 6.96 -8.70 2.94
CA THR A 970 7.58 -10.03 2.96
C THR A 970 8.06 -10.47 4.35
N THR A 971 8.51 -9.55 5.19
CA THR A 971 9.02 -9.78 6.55
C THR A 971 7.90 -10.13 7.53
N GLU A 972 6.77 -9.46 7.39
CA GLU A 972 5.57 -9.67 8.17
C GLU A 972 4.87 -10.97 7.81
N TRP A 973 4.73 -11.28 6.52
CA TRP A 973 4.26 -12.59 6.10
C TRP A 973 5.19 -13.71 6.61
N ASN A 974 6.52 -13.51 6.62
CA ASN A 974 7.44 -14.45 7.27
C ASN A 974 7.21 -14.57 8.78
N THR A 975 6.85 -13.48 9.47
CA THR A 975 6.55 -13.45 10.91
C THR A 975 5.26 -14.22 11.24
N LEU A 976 4.21 -14.03 10.45
CA LEU A 976 3.01 -14.87 10.48
C LEU A 976 3.35 -16.33 10.25
N PHE A 977 4.14 -16.64 9.22
CA PHE A 977 4.50 -18.02 8.89
C PHE A 977 5.28 -18.68 10.02
N ALA A 978 6.30 -18.02 10.59
CA ALA A 978 7.02 -18.52 11.76
C ALA A 978 6.06 -18.81 12.93
N SER A 979 5.10 -17.91 13.18
CA SER A 979 4.10 -18.03 14.25
C SER A 979 3.12 -19.20 14.09
N VAL A 980 3.04 -19.85 12.92
CA VAL A 980 2.19 -21.03 12.65
C VAL A 980 2.97 -22.29 12.27
N GLY A 981 4.25 -22.40 12.65
CA GLY A 981 5.10 -23.55 12.31
C GLY A 981 5.84 -23.42 10.97
N GLY A 982 6.18 -22.19 10.59
CA GLY A 982 6.96 -21.86 9.39
C GLY A 982 6.21 -21.97 8.07
N ARG A 983 6.78 -21.33 7.03
CA ARG A 983 6.35 -21.45 5.61
C ARG A 983 5.99 -22.88 5.18
N PRO A 984 6.67 -23.96 5.64
CA PRO A 984 6.44 -25.30 5.10
C PRO A 984 5.26 -26.05 5.75
N THR A 985 4.64 -25.53 6.80
CA THR A 985 3.32 -26.02 7.28
C THR A 985 2.23 -24.95 7.33
N ALA A 986 2.57 -23.67 7.20
CA ALA A 986 1.63 -22.56 7.17
C ALA A 986 0.47 -22.76 6.18
N SER A 987 0.67 -23.39 5.02
CA SER A 987 -0.43 -23.71 4.09
C SER A 987 -1.46 -24.66 4.73
N LYS A 988 -1.05 -25.65 5.54
CA LYS A 988 -1.97 -26.54 6.27
C LYS A 988 -2.81 -25.79 7.30
N TYR A 989 -2.22 -24.78 7.96
CA TYR A 989 -2.81 -24.08 9.11
C TYR A 989 -3.56 -22.79 8.78
N LEU A 990 -3.25 -22.13 7.65
CA LEU A 990 -3.86 -20.86 7.22
C LEU A 990 -4.97 -21.04 6.17
N LYS A 991 -4.99 -22.15 5.41
CA LYS A 991 -6.05 -22.44 4.42
C LYS A 991 -7.38 -22.74 5.10
N SER A 992 -8.48 -22.24 4.53
CA SER A 992 -9.85 -22.46 5.00
C SER A 992 -10.24 -23.94 5.11
N LYS A 993 -11.14 -24.26 6.07
CA LYS A 993 -11.68 -25.62 6.31
C LYS A 993 -12.51 -26.19 5.15
N SER A 994 -12.90 -25.35 4.19
CA SER A 994 -13.72 -25.71 3.03
C SER A 994 -13.39 -24.86 1.79
N GLY A 995 -13.87 -25.30 0.62
CA GLY A 995 -13.77 -24.60 -0.67
C GLY A 995 -12.65 -25.07 -1.60
N TRP A 996 -11.66 -25.82 -1.10
CA TRP A 996 -10.53 -26.29 -1.89
C TRP A 996 -10.89 -27.59 -2.62
N LYS A 997 -10.56 -27.68 -3.92
CA LYS A 997 -10.86 -28.87 -4.73
C LYS A 997 -9.94 -30.03 -4.39
N THR A 998 -10.52 -31.22 -4.28
CA THR A 998 -9.80 -32.50 -4.34
C THR A 998 -9.73 -33.01 -5.78
N CYS A 999 -8.53 -33.32 -6.29
CA CYS A 999 -8.35 -33.81 -7.65
C CYS A 999 -8.96 -35.21 -7.82
N LYS A 1000 -9.91 -35.37 -8.76
CA LYS A 1000 -10.69 -36.62 -8.94
C LYS A 1000 -9.94 -37.79 -9.63
N ASN A 1001 -8.66 -37.65 -9.95
CA ASN A 1001 -7.81 -38.72 -10.48
C ASN A 1001 -6.31 -38.43 -10.20
N TRP A 1002 -5.51 -39.47 -9.97
CA TRP A 1002 -4.03 -39.43 -9.83
C TRP A 1002 -3.46 -38.52 -8.72
N CYS A 1003 -4.21 -38.30 -7.63
CA CYS A 1003 -3.69 -37.77 -6.37
C CYS A 1003 -4.41 -38.44 -5.18
N TRP A 1004 -3.67 -38.76 -4.12
CA TRP A 1004 -4.26 -38.91 -2.78
C TRP A 1004 -4.28 -37.51 -2.15
N ALA A 1005 -5.38 -37.15 -1.48
CA ALA A 1005 -5.72 -35.76 -1.15
C ALA A 1005 -4.84 -35.18 0.00
N ASN A 1006 -4.73 -33.87 0.24
CA ASN A 1006 -5.81 -32.95 0.63
C ASN A 1006 -5.60 -31.51 0.10
N GLY A 1007 -6.63 -30.73 -0.25
CA GLY A 1007 -8.06 -30.91 0.07
C GLY A 1007 -8.48 -30.19 1.35
N ASN A 1008 -8.57 -28.86 1.28
CA ASN A 1008 -8.78 -27.91 2.39
C ASN A 1008 -7.56 -27.76 3.32
N GLY A 1009 -7.64 -26.76 4.22
CA GLY A 1009 -6.76 -26.65 5.38
C GLY A 1009 -7.45 -27.04 6.68
N SER A 1010 -6.69 -27.02 7.76
CA SER A 1010 -7.17 -27.17 9.13
C SER A 1010 -7.81 -25.89 9.69
N ASP A 1011 -7.28 -24.74 9.26
CA ASP A 1011 -7.65 -23.39 9.70
C ASP A 1011 -7.65 -23.27 11.24
N ASP A 1012 -6.59 -23.80 11.85
CA ASP A 1012 -6.38 -23.87 13.31
C ASP A 1012 -6.12 -22.50 13.95
N TYR A 1013 -5.81 -21.49 13.14
CA TYR A 1013 -5.58 -20.10 13.57
C TYR A 1013 -6.70 -19.15 13.10
N ASP A 1014 -7.84 -19.66 12.63
CA ASP A 1014 -8.97 -18.86 12.09
C ASP A 1014 -8.53 -17.79 11.06
N PHE A 1015 -7.55 -18.12 10.23
CA PHE A 1015 -7.05 -17.24 9.16
C PHE A 1015 -7.85 -17.41 7.87
N SER A 1016 -8.52 -18.54 7.66
CA SER A 1016 -9.52 -18.75 6.62
C SER A 1016 -9.11 -18.29 5.20
N ALA A 1017 -7.88 -18.57 4.75
CA ALA A 1017 -7.46 -18.24 3.40
C ALA A 1017 -8.25 -19.07 2.36
N LEU A 1018 -9.05 -18.37 1.54
CA LEU A 1018 -9.98 -18.97 0.59
C LEU A 1018 -9.33 -19.22 -0.80
N PRO A 1019 -9.65 -20.34 -1.48
CA PRO A 1019 -8.98 -20.74 -2.72
C PRO A 1019 -9.56 -20.04 -3.95
N VAL A 1020 -9.06 -18.84 -4.21
CA VAL A 1020 -9.31 -18.12 -5.44
C VAL A 1020 -8.01 -17.53 -5.99
N ALA A 1021 -7.79 -17.69 -7.30
CA ALA A 1021 -6.56 -17.32 -7.96
C ALA A 1021 -6.67 -15.97 -8.71
N SER A 1022 -5.52 -15.45 -9.15
CA SER A 1022 -5.37 -14.12 -9.74
C SER A 1022 -5.98 -13.95 -11.12
N TRP A 1023 -6.32 -12.69 -11.44
CA TRP A 1023 -6.73 -12.22 -12.77
C TRP A 1023 -5.53 -11.70 -13.58
N GLY A 1024 -5.60 -11.77 -14.92
CA GLY A 1024 -4.60 -11.21 -15.85
C GLY A 1024 -5.08 -11.20 -17.31
N GLU A 1025 -4.39 -10.46 -18.19
CA GLU A 1025 -4.91 -10.04 -19.52
C GLU A 1025 -5.38 -11.17 -20.46
N ARG A 1026 -4.83 -12.39 -20.36
CA ARG A 1026 -5.12 -13.48 -21.33
C ARG A 1026 -6.41 -14.27 -21.08
N SER A 1027 -7.31 -13.74 -20.25
CA SER A 1027 -8.72 -14.18 -20.14
C SER A 1027 -8.95 -15.64 -19.67
N GLU A 1028 -8.06 -16.18 -18.86
CA GLU A 1028 -8.32 -17.40 -18.08
C GLU A 1028 -8.34 -17.06 -16.58
N PHE A 1029 -9.48 -17.29 -15.91
CA PHE A 1029 -9.55 -17.23 -14.46
C PHE A 1029 -8.87 -18.49 -13.90
N GLY A 1030 -7.75 -18.31 -13.20
CA GLY A 1030 -7.11 -19.40 -12.45
C GLY A 1030 -8.12 -20.04 -11.50
N SER A 1031 -8.13 -21.37 -11.47
CA SER A 1031 -9.32 -22.12 -11.06
C SER A 1031 -9.73 -21.88 -9.61
N GLU A 1032 -10.99 -21.46 -9.40
CA GLU A 1032 -11.68 -21.55 -8.10
C GLU A 1032 -11.47 -22.93 -7.47
N GLY A 1033 -10.94 -22.97 -6.25
CA GLY A 1033 -10.61 -24.19 -5.51
C GLY A 1033 -9.17 -24.72 -5.65
N GLU A 1034 -8.32 -24.19 -6.53
CA GLU A 1034 -6.96 -24.75 -6.79
C GLU A 1034 -5.79 -23.96 -6.17
N GLY A 1035 -6.02 -22.71 -5.72
CA GLY A 1035 -5.02 -21.93 -4.99
C GLY A 1035 -5.55 -20.59 -4.47
N ALA A 1036 -4.88 -19.99 -3.49
CA ALA A 1036 -5.20 -18.68 -2.90
C ALA A 1036 -4.02 -17.71 -3.09
N VAL A 1037 -4.30 -16.46 -3.44
CA VAL A 1037 -3.28 -15.48 -3.88
C VAL A 1037 -3.42 -14.14 -3.17
N PHE A 1038 -2.33 -13.64 -2.56
CA PHE A 1038 -2.31 -12.36 -1.84
C PHE A 1038 -1.21 -11.42 -2.36
N TRP A 1039 -1.49 -10.12 -2.49
CA TRP A 1039 -0.44 -9.11 -2.68
C TRP A 1039 0.40 -8.91 -1.40
N THR A 1040 1.61 -8.38 -1.56
CA THR A 1040 2.46 -7.86 -0.48
C THR A 1040 2.95 -6.46 -0.82
N ALA A 1041 3.37 -5.66 0.16
CA ALA A 1041 3.95 -4.33 -0.09
C ALA A 1041 5.36 -4.39 -0.72
N SER A 1042 6.08 -5.51 -0.57
CA SER A 1042 7.42 -5.67 -1.12
C SER A 1042 7.42 -5.72 -2.66
N LYS A 1043 8.45 -5.15 -3.28
CA LYS A 1043 8.66 -5.10 -4.74
C LYS A 1043 10.14 -5.25 -5.08
N GLU A 1044 10.44 -5.58 -6.33
CA GLU A 1044 11.79 -5.62 -6.89
C GLU A 1044 11.75 -5.16 -8.35
N ASP A 1045 12.58 -4.19 -8.72
CA ASP A 1045 12.49 -3.41 -9.97
C ASP A 1045 11.07 -2.84 -10.20
N ARG A 1046 10.33 -3.49 -11.12
CA ARG A 1046 8.97 -3.17 -11.55
C ARG A 1046 8.02 -4.35 -11.29
N ASN A 1047 8.41 -5.26 -10.41
CA ASN A 1047 7.68 -6.48 -10.08
C ASN A 1047 7.21 -6.42 -8.62
N ALA A 1048 5.90 -6.47 -8.41
CA ALA A 1048 5.34 -6.62 -7.07
C ALA A 1048 5.45 -8.08 -6.60
N TYR A 1049 5.84 -8.28 -5.34
CA TYR A 1049 5.79 -9.60 -4.72
C TYR A 1049 4.36 -9.95 -4.33
N TYR A 1050 4.00 -11.21 -4.58
CA TYR A 1050 2.76 -11.82 -4.16
C TYR A 1050 3.01 -13.21 -3.60
N ILE A 1051 2.07 -13.64 -2.77
CA ILE A 1051 2.07 -14.93 -2.07
C ILE A 1051 1.07 -15.87 -2.72
N TYR A 1052 1.44 -17.15 -2.81
CA TYR A 1052 0.61 -18.19 -3.42
C TYR A 1052 0.56 -19.45 -2.54
N LEU A 1053 -0.65 -19.83 -2.12
CA LEU A 1053 -0.95 -21.06 -1.40
C LEU A 1053 -1.61 -22.04 -2.38
N VAL A 1054 -1.00 -23.22 -2.59
CA VAL A 1054 -1.48 -24.21 -3.57
C VAL A 1054 -2.39 -25.28 -2.96
N ALA A 1055 -3.26 -25.87 -3.79
CA ALA A 1055 -4.03 -27.07 -3.46
C ALA A 1055 -3.25 -28.39 -3.65
N LYS A 1056 -2.06 -28.36 -4.27
CA LYS A 1056 -1.37 -29.55 -4.81
C LYS A 1056 0.00 -29.78 -4.16
N TYR A 1057 0.20 -30.98 -3.61
CA TYR A 1057 1.47 -31.63 -3.22
C TYR A 1057 2.50 -30.84 -2.39
N SER A 1058 2.22 -29.62 -1.94
CA SER A 1058 3.17 -28.80 -1.18
C SER A 1058 2.42 -28.00 -0.12
N TYR A 1059 2.82 -28.19 1.14
CA TYR A 1059 2.43 -27.32 2.25
C TYR A 1059 3.24 -26.00 2.26
N THR A 1060 4.18 -25.83 1.32
CA THR A 1060 4.99 -24.62 1.15
C THR A 1060 4.14 -23.48 0.62
N ILE A 1061 4.32 -22.30 1.21
CA ILE A 1061 3.79 -21.04 0.68
C ILE A 1061 4.88 -20.37 -0.17
N TYR A 1062 4.55 -20.06 -1.43
CA TYR A 1062 5.49 -19.47 -2.37
C TYR A 1062 5.40 -17.94 -2.36
N PHE A 1063 6.55 -17.28 -2.36
CA PHE A 1063 6.67 -15.91 -2.86
C PHE A 1063 7.00 -15.95 -4.35
N ASN A 1064 6.38 -15.07 -5.11
CA ASN A 1064 6.62 -14.92 -6.54
C ASN A 1064 6.43 -13.44 -6.93
N LYS A 1065 6.99 -13.00 -8.04
CA LYS A 1065 6.95 -11.60 -8.50
C LYS A 1065 6.45 -11.52 -9.94
N ASN A 1066 5.62 -10.53 -10.27
CA ASN A 1066 5.06 -10.38 -11.62
C ASN A 1066 5.29 -8.98 -12.19
N TYR A 1067 5.68 -8.91 -13.46
CA TYR A 1067 5.73 -7.67 -14.24
C TYR A 1067 4.36 -7.43 -14.89
N ASP A 1068 3.39 -6.93 -14.12
CA ASP A 1068 2.04 -6.67 -14.63
C ASP A 1068 1.24 -5.67 -13.76
N ASN A 1069 0.95 -4.49 -14.31
CA ASN A 1069 0.08 -3.49 -13.68
C ASN A 1069 -1.42 -3.86 -13.77
N TYR A 1070 -1.79 -4.78 -14.65
CA TYR A 1070 -3.17 -5.19 -14.90
C TYR A 1070 -3.58 -6.41 -14.06
N SER A 1071 -2.62 -7.25 -13.65
CA SER A 1071 -2.81 -8.38 -12.74
C SER A 1071 -3.58 -7.96 -11.48
N ARG A 1072 -4.55 -8.78 -11.05
CA ARG A 1072 -5.30 -8.53 -9.81
C ARG A 1072 -5.28 -9.72 -8.87
N ARG A 1073 -5.10 -9.44 -7.57
CA ARG A 1073 -4.93 -10.43 -6.49
C ARG A 1073 -5.70 -9.96 -5.24
N SER A 1074 -6.00 -10.88 -4.33
CA SER A 1074 -6.66 -10.52 -3.07
C SER A 1074 -5.71 -9.72 -2.17
N VAL A 1075 -6.27 -8.90 -1.29
CA VAL A 1075 -5.54 -8.21 -0.22
C VAL A 1075 -6.00 -8.75 1.13
N ARG A 1076 -5.12 -8.73 2.11
CA ARG A 1076 -5.38 -9.05 3.51
C ARG A 1076 -4.46 -8.17 4.34
N CYS A 1077 -5.02 -7.31 5.17
CA CYS A 1077 -4.26 -6.32 5.91
C CYS A 1077 -3.76 -6.88 7.24
N VAL A 1078 -2.68 -6.30 7.74
CA VAL A 1078 -2.13 -6.50 9.09
C VAL A 1078 -2.27 -5.19 9.87
N LYS A 1079 -2.53 -5.26 11.17
CA LYS A 1079 -2.66 -4.08 12.02
C LYS A 1079 -1.28 -3.46 12.24
N ASP A 1080 -1.23 -2.14 12.17
CA ASP A 1080 -0.07 -1.35 12.58
C ASP A 1080 0.28 -1.67 14.05
N SER A 1081 1.56 -1.57 14.41
CA SER A 1081 2.01 -1.72 15.80
C SER A 1081 1.78 -0.42 16.58
N ASP A 1082 1.31 -0.58 17.83
CA ASP A 1082 1.06 0.50 18.79
C ASP A 1082 2.35 0.93 19.52
#